data_AF-A9A0J3-F1
#
_entry.id   AF-A9A0J3-F1
#
_cell.length_a   1.000
_cell.length_b   1.000
_cell.length_c   1.000
_cell.angle_alpha   90.00
_cell.angle_beta   90.00
_cell.angle_gamma   90.00
#
_symmetry.space_group_name_H-M   'P 1'
#
loop_
_entity.id
_entity.type
_entity.pdbx_description
1 polymer ?
#
loop_
_entity_poly.entity_id
_entity_poly.type
_entity_poly.pdbx_seq_one_letter_code
_entity_poly.pdbx_strand_id
1 'polypeptide(L)'
;MRHLKQKTSNGENGNAKYALLGMLPSVAAYADFKADMRKGFSDVMPALLSYAVDSGLVREKTEAAFLAFLETNPASSASIEGRTFSDLLAQVLGTRSVNSLLESLNTYANRFCMMPVQASMFSRLKKDFHPNTPKKRNVLRLLAFWLGAKRPELGWNYEMLMALADTRSAEPLPAEEKEGVRIAFALQAAGGILDIKAVEWLQSELRQCIADLNLPRIEPHRISFTLSTAHLDLPRAPGPSGEPRLYARAIRSSLALAYQMPIRWALSDHSSRQCSIIVAISAGPFDQASQFIQALLSLKRTGITPVRMTDFARLCVNIADIKVTFNKEFDELVTGFPGTTYTRAWHVDHFWSYLYFDFVPQLLEEGVMPTTEEAYHAFRNELFFPDHSAGGNKALSAIRKFPQDSLLAIEVARSLIAKRMLHEANEVLSTILASYPRHMVARTCRGVIYHYLSMHQSDPELAEAFFDRSVRETDILTRHYPDEPEAHTETGLLYYTRAIQLIATFRKKKSPLSREETIRESMAHLNNALRLFNKSSAIASITDMRAEFWIRQAGILIMMLKKDEDTLLSSRTLTDQQDIVFDTSRQSFKILGWIRDESEDAYRFFQDRLNNQMKEYAEDVSVTNYSPSLKCILAGYMWNTLPEVTVGTAKVILFLYHEAIQNVERLARFNIGVYSASGCYTLIQSPAHFIRNARKYINLLETVLKKDLEKPDDHLIDRKKIRSVALPFALLDDEVESGIILKSEIDTAMPRQP
;
A
#
# COMPACT_ATOMS: atom_id res chain seq x y z
N MET A 1 -23.40 -59.19 21.06
CA MET A 1 -22.07 -58.56 21.24
C MET A 1 -21.42 -58.37 19.87
N ARG A 2 -20.85 -57.17 19.63
CA ARG A 2 -20.31 -56.60 18.38
C ARG A 2 -21.33 -56.10 17.34
N HIS A 3 -21.90 -54.94 17.64
CA HIS A 3 -22.59 -54.08 16.66
C HIS A 3 -21.58 -53.30 15.81
N LEU A 4 -21.69 -53.42 14.48
CA LEU A 4 -21.13 -52.49 13.52
C LEU A 4 -21.78 -51.11 13.70
N LYS A 5 -20.96 -50.08 14.00
CA LYS A 5 -21.36 -48.68 13.88
C LYS A 5 -21.21 -48.25 12.42
N GLN A 6 -22.34 -48.00 11.76
CA GLN A 6 -22.38 -47.16 10.56
C GLN A 6 -21.92 -45.74 10.92
N LYS A 7 -20.87 -45.27 10.25
CA LYS A 7 -20.47 -43.86 10.23
C LYS A 7 -21.47 -43.08 9.37
N THR A 8 -22.37 -42.32 9.99
CA THR A 8 -23.11 -41.24 9.31
C THR A 8 -22.20 -40.01 9.20
N SER A 9 -22.08 -39.47 7.98
CA SER A 9 -21.30 -38.28 7.65
C SER A 9 -21.99 -37.00 8.16
N ASN A 10 -21.60 -36.53 9.34
CA ASN A 10 -22.16 -35.35 10.01
C ASN A 10 -21.71 -33.98 9.45
N GLY A 11 -21.54 -33.84 8.13
CA GLY A 11 -21.08 -32.59 7.49
C GLY A 11 -22.04 -31.96 6.48
N GLU A 12 -23.14 -32.61 6.09
CA GLU A 12 -23.95 -32.17 4.93
C GLU A 12 -25.23 -31.36 5.26
N ASN A 13 -25.73 -31.39 6.51
CA ASN A 13 -27.04 -30.79 6.81
C ASN A 13 -27.03 -29.27 7.06
N GLY A 14 -25.88 -28.62 7.24
CA GLY A 14 -25.82 -27.19 7.59
C GLY A 14 -26.19 -26.23 6.44
N ASN A 15 -25.95 -26.64 5.19
CA ASN A 15 -26.05 -25.76 4.01
C ASN A 15 -27.11 -26.20 2.99
N ALA A 16 -28.02 -27.10 3.35
CA ALA A 16 -29.00 -27.69 2.42
C ALA A 16 -29.87 -26.63 1.72
N LYS A 17 -30.23 -25.56 2.44
CA LYS A 17 -30.96 -24.40 1.87
C LYS A 17 -30.18 -23.75 0.72
N TYR A 18 -28.91 -23.43 0.96
CA TYR A 18 -28.05 -22.78 -0.04
C TYR A 18 -27.76 -23.69 -1.23
N ALA A 19 -27.62 -25.01 -1.01
CA ALA A 19 -27.44 -25.97 -2.09
C ALA A 19 -28.64 -26.01 -3.05
N LEU A 20 -29.86 -26.10 -2.51
CA LEU A 20 -31.07 -26.10 -3.33
C LEU A 20 -31.30 -24.76 -4.04
N LEU A 21 -31.17 -23.65 -3.33
CA LEU A 21 -31.30 -22.31 -3.92
C LEU A 21 -30.16 -21.97 -4.90
N GLY A 22 -28.99 -22.58 -4.74
CA GLY A 22 -27.92 -22.49 -5.72
C GLY A 22 -28.34 -23.12 -7.06
N MET A 23 -28.91 -24.32 -7.02
CA MET A 23 -29.34 -25.05 -8.21
C MET A 23 -30.63 -24.49 -8.85
N LEU A 24 -31.59 -24.10 -8.01
CA LEU A 24 -32.93 -23.66 -8.39
C LEU A 24 -33.22 -22.34 -7.65
N PRO A 25 -32.64 -21.21 -8.09
CA PRO A 25 -32.73 -19.93 -7.38
C PRO A 25 -34.11 -19.27 -7.41
N SER A 26 -34.97 -19.66 -8.35
CA SER A 26 -36.28 -19.04 -8.57
C SER A 26 -37.29 -20.05 -9.15
N VAL A 27 -38.57 -19.69 -9.13
CA VAL A 27 -39.63 -20.45 -9.82
C VAL A 27 -39.38 -20.49 -11.34
N ALA A 28 -38.80 -19.43 -11.91
CA ALA A 28 -38.43 -19.40 -13.33
C ALA A 28 -37.31 -20.42 -13.63
N ALA A 29 -36.26 -20.47 -12.81
CA ALA A 29 -35.20 -21.47 -12.94
C ALA A 29 -35.71 -22.91 -12.78
N TYR A 30 -36.73 -23.12 -11.93
CA TYR A 30 -37.43 -24.39 -11.80
C TYR A 30 -38.21 -24.77 -13.08
N ALA A 31 -38.97 -23.83 -13.65
CA ALA A 31 -39.69 -24.07 -14.89
C ALA A 31 -38.73 -24.43 -16.05
N ASP A 32 -37.60 -23.71 -16.14
CA ASP A 32 -36.53 -24.00 -17.09
C ASP A 32 -35.91 -25.38 -16.88
N PHE A 33 -35.70 -25.77 -15.62
CA PHE A 33 -35.18 -27.10 -15.28
C PHE A 33 -36.16 -28.21 -15.66
N LYS A 34 -37.45 -28.02 -15.39
CA LYS A 34 -38.52 -28.95 -15.78
C LYS A 34 -38.62 -29.09 -17.30
N ALA A 35 -38.44 -27.98 -18.04
CA ALA A 35 -38.40 -27.98 -19.49
C ALA A 35 -37.16 -28.68 -20.06
N ASP A 36 -35.99 -28.51 -19.44
CA ASP A 36 -34.74 -29.18 -19.82
C ASP A 36 -34.78 -30.71 -19.62
N MET A 37 -35.57 -31.17 -18.65
CA MET A 37 -35.63 -32.56 -18.22
C MET A 37 -36.90 -33.31 -18.70
N ARG A 38 -37.55 -32.86 -19.79
CA ARG A 38 -38.79 -33.47 -20.34
C ARG A 38 -38.79 -35.00 -20.40
N LYS A 39 -37.63 -35.63 -20.66
CA LYS A 39 -37.41 -37.08 -20.48
C LYS A 39 -36.59 -37.28 -19.21
N GLY A 40 -37.18 -37.86 -18.16
CA GLY A 40 -36.51 -38.16 -16.88
C GLY A 40 -36.89 -37.27 -15.70
N PHE A 41 -37.68 -36.20 -15.90
CA PHE A 41 -38.16 -35.36 -14.79
C PHE A 41 -38.99 -36.15 -13.76
N SER A 42 -39.69 -37.20 -14.19
CA SER A 42 -40.43 -38.14 -13.33
C SER A 42 -39.55 -38.82 -12.28
N ASP A 43 -38.26 -38.99 -12.56
CA ASP A 43 -37.31 -39.66 -11.67
C ASP A 43 -36.55 -38.65 -10.80
N VAL A 44 -36.29 -37.46 -11.36
CA VAL A 44 -35.55 -36.37 -10.69
C VAL A 44 -36.38 -35.67 -9.63
N MET A 45 -37.65 -35.38 -9.91
CA MET A 45 -38.50 -34.62 -8.99
C MET A 45 -38.72 -35.33 -7.65
N PRO A 46 -39.01 -36.64 -7.59
CA PRO A 46 -39.11 -37.36 -6.32
C PRO A 46 -37.82 -37.30 -5.47
N ALA A 47 -36.65 -37.30 -6.12
CA ALA A 47 -35.36 -37.20 -5.44
C ALA A 47 -35.12 -35.80 -4.85
N LEU A 48 -35.47 -34.75 -5.59
CA LEU A 48 -35.41 -33.36 -5.09
C LEU A 48 -36.37 -33.10 -3.93
N LEU A 49 -37.60 -33.59 -4.05
CA LEU A 49 -38.60 -33.49 -2.98
C LEU A 49 -38.17 -34.26 -1.74
N SER A 50 -37.61 -35.47 -1.91
CA SER A 50 -37.00 -36.22 -0.79
C SER A 50 -35.89 -35.41 -0.14
N TYR A 51 -34.95 -34.86 -0.91
CA TYR A 51 -33.86 -34.04 -0.35
C TYR A 51 -34.38 -32.84 0.44
N ALA A 52 -35.40 -32.13 -0.08
CA ALA A 52 -35.98 -30.96 0.57
C ALA A 52 -36.69 -31.31 1.89
N VAL A 53 -37.41 -32.43 1.93
CA VAL A 53 -38.10 -32.92 3.13
C VAL A 53 -37.10 -33.48 4.15
N ASP A 54 -36.17 -34.32 3.72
CA ASP A 54 -35.15 -34.95 4.58
C ASP A 54 -34.23 -33.89 5.22
N SER A 55 -34.04 -32.76 4.55
CA SER A 55 -33.25 -31.62 5.04
C SER A 55 -34.08 -30.60 5.83
N GLY A 56 -35.38 -30.86 6.05
CA GLY A 56 -36.28 -30.00 6.83
C GLY A 56 -36.66 -28.67 6.18
N LEU A 57 -36.45 -28.51 4.87
CA LEU A 57 -36.72 -27.26 4.14
C LEU A 57 -38.19 -27.14 3.72
N VAL A 58 -38.85 -28.27 3.49
CA VAL A 58 -40.27 -28.36 3.13
C VAL A 58 -40.92 -29.44 3.99
N ARG A 59 -42.16 -29.20 4.45
CA ARG A 59 -42.90 -30.15 5.32
C ARG A 59 -43.56 -31.29 4.55
N GLU A 60 -44.02 -31.00 3.34
CA GLU A 60 -44.76 -31.94 2.50
C GLU A 60 -43.95 -32.30 1.26
N LYS A 61 -43.98 -33.58 0.87
CA LYS A 61 -43.32 -34.08 -0.34
C LYS A 61 -44.17 -33.78 -1.59
N THR A 62 -44.56 -32.52 -1.79
CA THR A 62 -45.41 -32.06 -2.90
C THR A 62 -44.70 -30.98 -3.72
N GLU A 63 -44.97 -30.95 -5.03
CA GLU A 63 -44.40 -29.93 -5.94
C GLU A 63 -44.85 -28.52 -5.52
N ALA A 64 -46.11 -28.36 -5.07
CA ALA A 64 -46.65 -27.09 -4.60
C ALA A 64 -45.89 -26.55 -3.37
N ALA A 65 -45.59 -27.39 -2.39
CA ALA A 65 -44.84 -26.98 -1.20
C ALA A 65 -43.37 -26.63 -1.54
N PHE A 66 -42.78 -27.30 -2.53
CA PHE A 66 -41.44 -26.97 -3.02
C PHE A 66 -41.40 -25.64 -3.79
N LEU A 67 -42.40 -25.36 -4.63
CA LEU A 67 -42.51 -24.06 -5.32
C LEU A 67 -42.72 -22.91 -4.33
N ALA A 68 -43.59 -23.09 -3.32
CA ALA A 68 -43.78 -22.11 -2.26
C ALA A 68 -42.48 -21.83 -1.48
N PHE A 69 -41.63 -22.84 -1.28
CA PHE A 69 -40.31 -22.66 -0.68
C PHE A 69 -39.41 -21.77 -1.55
N LEU A 70 -39.38 -21.96 -2.87
CA LEU A 70 -38.59 -21.12 -3.79
C LEU A 70 -39.09 -19.67 -3.82
N GLU A 71 -40.40 -19.46 -3.80
CA GLU A 71 -41.00 -18.10 -3.78
C GLU A 71 -40.69 -17.33 -2.49
N THR A 72 -40.72 -18.02 -1.34
CA THR A 72 -40.49 -17.41 -0.02
C THR A 72 -39.02 -17.26 0.35
N ASN A 73 -38.09 -17.81 -0.46
CA ASN A 73 -36.66 -17.80 -0.18
C ASN A 73 -35.86 -17.38 -1.43
N PRO A 74 -35.78 -16.08 -1.74
CA PRO A 74 -34.98 -15.62 -2.87
C PRO A 74 -33.50 -15.98 -2.67
N ALA A 75 -32.85 -16.45 -3.74
CA ALA A 75 -31.41 -16.71 -3.73
C ALA A 75 -30.61 -15.39 -3.60
N SER A 76 -29.39 -15.48 -3.08
CA SER A 76 -28.47 -14.35 -2.99
C SER A 76 -28.22 -13.69 -4.36
N SER A 77 -27.96 -12.38 -4.37
CA SER A 77 -27.74 -11.53 -5.56
C SER A 77 -26.29 -11.02 -5.68
N ALA A 78 -25.31 -11.90 -5.47
CA ALA A 78 -23.90 -11.60 -5.68
C ALA A 78 -23.55 -11.34 -7.16
N SER A 79 -22.72 -10.35 -7.44
CA SER A 79 -22.27 -10.06 -8.82
C SER A 79 -21.21 -11.05 -9.30
N ILE A 80 -21.32 -11.47 -10.56
CA ILE A 80 -20.34 -12.30 -11.28
C ILE A 80 -19.84 -11.65 -12.57
N GLU A 81 -20.12 -10.35 -12.75
CA GLU A 81 -19.84 -9.60 -13.98
C GLU A 81 -18.38 -9.70 -14.44
N GLY A 82 -18.21 -9.83 -15.76
CA GLY A 82 -16.89 -9.88 -16.41
C GLY A 82 -16.09 -11.16 -16.19
N ARG A 83 -16.62 -12.16 -15.49
CA ARG A 83 -15.92 -13.43 -15.25
C ARG A 83 -16.25 -14.47 -16.32
N THR A 84 -15.24 -15.23 -16.73
CA THR A 84 -15.41 -16.37 -17.63
C THR A 84 -15.60 -17.67 -16.86
N PHE A 85 -16.03 -18.74 -17.54
CA PHE A 85 -16.08 -20.08 -16.97
C PHE A 85 -14.69 -20.61 -16.55
N SER A 86 -13.62 -20.15 -17.20
CA SER A 86 -12.24 -20.48 -16.79
C SER A 86 -11.90 -19.89 -15.42
N ASP A 87 -12.25 -18.63 -15.19
CA ASP A 87 -12.00 -17.93 -13.92
C ASP A 87 -12.75 -18.60 -12.78
N LEU A 88 -14.00 -18.98 -13.04
CA LEU A 88 -14.80 -19.72 -12.09
C LEU A 88 -14.14 -21.04 -11.72
N LEU A 89 -13.70 -21.84 -12.70
CA LEU A 89 -13.03 -23.11 -12.43
C LEU A 89 -11.73 -22.92 -11.65
N ALA A 90 -10.93 -21.89 -11.97
CA ALA A 90 -9.71 -21.59 -11.22
C ALA A 90 -9.99 -21.30 -9.73
N GLN A 91 -11.02 -20.49 -9.45
CA GLN A 91 -11.41 -20.16 -8.08
C GLN A 91 -12.03 -21.35 -7.32
N VAL A 92 -12.78 -22.20 -8.02
CA VAL A 92 -13.45 -23.37 -7.44
C VAL A 92 -12.47 -24.51 -7.17
N LEU A 93 -11.53 -24.75 -8.09
CA LEU A 93 -10.60 -25.87 -8.01
C LEU A 93 -9.43 -25.59 -7.07
N GLY A 94 -8.92 -24.36 -7.02
CA GLY A 94 -7.69 -24.07 -6.27
C GLY A 94 -6.56 -25.02 -6.70
N THR A 95 -6.07 -25.88 -5.79
CA THR A 95 -5.05 -26.91 -6.06
C THR A 95 -5.62 -28.27 -6.48
N ARG A 96 -6.95 -28.44 -6.53
CA ARG A 96 -7.61 -29.73 -6.83
C ARG A 96 -7.71 -29.95 -8.34
N SER A 97 -7.67 -31.22 -8.76
CA SER A 97 -7.88 -31.57 -10.15
C SER A 97 -9.34 -31.42 -10.56
N VAL A 98 -9.58 -31.13 -11.84
CA VAL A 98 -10.93 -31.12 -12.45
C VAL A 98 -11.65 -32.46 -12.20
N ASN A 99 -10.90 -33.57 -12.19
CA ASN A 99 -11.45 -34.91 -11.96
C ASN A 99 -12.07 -35.07 -10.57
N SER A 100 -11.48 -34.47 -9.52
CA SER A 100 -12.04 -34.49 -8.17
C SER A 100 -13.37 -33.72 -8.08
N LEU A 101 -13.48 -32.59 -8.80
CA LEU A 101 -14.73 -31.86 -8.91
C LEU A 101 -15.77 -32.66 -9.70
N LEU A 102 -15.39 -33.29 -10.81
CA LEU A 102 -16.29 -34.15 -11.60
C LEU A 102 -16.84 -35.31 -10.77
N GLU A 103 -16.02 -35.96 -9.96
CA GLU A 103 -16.46 -37.02 -9.04
C GLU A 103 -17.50 -36.50 -8.03
N SER A 104 -17.25 -35.32 -7.45
CA SER A 104 -18.17 -34.67 -6.52
C SER A 104 -19.51 -34.31 -7.20
N LEU A 105 -19.46 -33.76 -8.43
CA LEU A 105 -20.66 -33.41 -9.19
C LEU A 105 -21.44 -34.66 -9.61
N ASN A 106 -20.76 -35.74 -9.95
CA ASN A 106 -21.39 -37.01 -10.34
C ASN A 106 -22.05 -37.72 -9.16
N THR A 107 -21.55 -37.55 -7.94
CA THR A 107 -22.27 -37.98 -6.73
C THR A 107 -23.63 -37.29 -6.61
N TYR A 108 -23.70 -35.98 -6.84
CA TYR A 108 -24.98 -35.25 -6.86
C TYR A 108 -25.85 -35.59 -8.06
N ALA A 109 -25.24 -35.78 -9.24
CA ALA A 109 -25.97 -36.21 -10.44
C ALA A 109 -26.69 -37.54 -10.19
N ASN A 110 -26.00 -38.53 -9.61
CA ASN A 110 -26.59 -39.82 -9.27
C ASN A 110 -27.68 -39.68 -8.20
N ARG A 111 -27.45 -38.84 -7.17
CA ARG A 111 -28.42 -38.59 -6.09
C ARG A 111 -29.74 -38.02 -6.61
N PHE A 112 -29.68 -37.15 -7.61
CA PHE A 112 -30.85 -36.47 -8.19
C PHE A 112 -31.34 -37.11 -9.50
N CYS A 113 -30.84 -38.30 -9.86
CA CYS A 113 -31.17 -38.97 -11.12
C CYS A 113 -30.91 -38.09 -12.37
N MET A 114 -29.92 -37.20 -12.30
CA MET A 114 -29.48 -36.33 -13.39
C MET A 114 -28.37 -36.97 -14.22
N MET A 115 -28.19 -36.48 -15.46
CA MET A 115 -27.12 -36.94 -16.35
C MET A 115 -25.73 -36.69 -15.73
N PRO A 116 -24.83 -37.69 -15.74
CA PRO A 116 -23.45 -37.50 -15.30
C PRO A 116 -22.71 -36.43 -16.10
N VAL A 117 -21.93 -35.63 -15.38
CA VAL A 117 -21.05 -34.59 -15.91
C VAL A 117 -19.78 -35.24 -16.46
N GLN A 118 -19.49 -34.99 -17.73
CA GLN A 118 -18.28 -35.47 -18.41
C GLN A 118 -17.24 -34.35 -18.55
N ALA A 119 -15.95 -34.69 -18.51
CA ALA A 119 -14.85 -33.74 -18.70
C ALA A 119 -14.95 -32.96 -20.02
N SER A 120 -15.45 -33.61 -21.08
CA SER A 120 -15.69 -32.98 -22.39
C SER A 120 -16.67 -31.81 -22.32
N MET A 121 -17.62 -31.81 -21.38
CA MET A 121 -18.56 -30.70 -21.19
C MET A 121 -17.88 -29.48 -20.59
N PHE A 122 -16.93 -29.69 -19.67
CA PHE A 122 -16.11 -28.63 -19.09
C PHE A 122 -15.19 -28.02 -20.14
N SER A 123 -14.50 -28.85 -20.93
CA SER A 123 -13.65 -28.36 -22.04
C SER A 123 -14.44 -27.52 -23.04
N ARG A 124 -15.69 -27.91 -23.33
CA ARG A 124 -16.57 -27.14 -24.24
C ARG A 124 -17.01 -25.82 -23.62
N LEU A 125 -17.44 -25.80 -22.36
CA LEU A 125 -17.81 -24.56 -21.67
C LEU A 125 -16.61 -23.62 -21.46
N LYS A 126 -15.40 -24.16 -21.32
CA LYS A 126 -14.15 -23.38 -21.23
C LYS A 126 -13.79 -22.71 -22.56
N LYS A 127 -13.94 -23.45 -23.68
CA LYS A 127 -13.59 -22.97 -25.03
C LYS A 127 -14.64 -22.03 -25.62
N ASP A 128 -15.91 -22.26 -25.29
CA ASP A 128 -17.06 -21.58 -25.87
C ASP A 128 -18.19 -21.56 -24.84
N PHE A 129 -18.25 -20.48 -24.06
CA PHE A 129 -19.22 -20.37 -22.99
C PHE A 129 -20.60 -19.99 -23.56
N HIS A 130 -21.28 -21.02 -24.06
CA HIS A 130 -22.62 -20.90 -24.62
C HIS A 130 -23.51 -22.04 -24.09
N PRO A 131 -24.15 -21.87 -22.92
CA PRO A 131 -24.96 -22.91 -22.25
C PRO A 131 -26.36 -23.06 -22.87
N ASN A 132 -26.43 -23.25 -24.20
CA ASN A 132 -27.68 -23.35 -24.97
C ASN A 132 -28.31 -24.76 -25.03
N THR A 133 -27.67 -25.76 -24.41
CA THR A 133 -28.17 -27.14 -24.40
C THR A 133 -28.54 -27.57 -22.98
N PRO A 134 -29.56 -28.43 -22.81
CA PRO A 134 -29.93 -28.98 -21.50
C PRO A 134 -28.75 -29.63 -20.76
N LYS A 135 -27.85 -30.30 -21.50
CA LYS A 135 -26.64 -30.92 -20.93
C LYS A 135 -25.72 -29.88 -20.29
N LYS A 136 -25.42 -28.78 -21.00
CA LYS A 136 -24.57 -27.69 -20.48
C LYS A 136 -25.23 -26.99 -19.28
N ARG A 137 -26.54 -26.72 -19.36
CA ARG A 137 -27.30 -26.11 -18.25
C ARG A 137 -27.31 -26.99 -17.01
N ASN A 138 -27.45 -28.31 -17.17
CA ASN A 138 -27.39 -29.26 -16.05
C ASN A 138 -26.01 -29.31 -15.38
N VAL A 139 -24.92 -29.12 -16.13
CA VAL A 139 -23.59 -28.95 -15.54
C VAL A 139 -23.56 -27.73 -14.62
N LEU A 140 -24.08 -26.59 -15.08
CA LEU A 140 -24.12 -25.36 -14.29
C LEU A 140 -25.04 -25.51 -13.06
N ARG A 141 -26.17 -26.21 -13.18
CA ARG A 141 -27.06 -26.51 -12.05
C ARG A 141 -26.40 -27.36 -10.97
N LEU A 142 -25.73 -28.44 -11.36
CA LEU A 142 -24.99 -29.29 -10.42
C LEU A 142 -23.81 -28.55 -9.79
N LEU A 143 -23.13 -27.70 -10.57
CA LEU A 143 -22.05 -26.85 -10.08
C LEU A 143 -22.57 -25.82 -9.07
N ALA A 144 -23.69 -25.17 -9.34
CA ALA A 144 -24.32 -24.23 -8.43
C ALA A 144 -24.85 -24.93 -7.15
N PHE A 145 -25.36 -26.17 -7.27
CA PHE A 145 -25.72 -27.00 -6.11
C PHE A 145 -24.50 -27.26 -5.23
N TRP A 146 -23.39 -27.69 -5.85
CA TRP A 146 -22.13 -27.97 -5.14
C TRP A 146 -21.57 -26.70 -4.47
N LEU A 147 -21.64 -25.56 -5.16
CA LEU A 147 -21.22 -24.26 -4.62
C LEU A 147 -22.07 -23.88 -3.41
N GLY A 148 -23.40 -23.97 -3.50
CA GLY A 148 -24.28 -23.69 -2.37
C GLY A 148 -24.04 -24.64 -1.18
N ALA A 149 -23.69 -25.90 -1.44
CA ALA A 149 -23.40 -26.87 -0.38
C ALA A 149 -22.04 -26.65 0.30
N LYS A 150 -20.99 -26.32 -0.48
CA LYS A 150 -19.60 -26.30 -0.01
C LYS A 150 -19.01 -24.91 0.19
N ARG A 151 -19.57 -23.89 -0.47
CA ARG A 151 -19.11 -22.49 -0.47
C ARG A 151 -20.29 -21.50 -0.49
N PRO A 152 -21.20 -21.57 0.51
CA PRO A 152 -22.38 -20.69 0.55
C PRO A 152 -22.02 -19.20 0.61
N GLU A 153 -20.84 -18.85 1.11
CA GLU A 153 -20.32 -17.47 1.21
C GLU A 153 -20.17 -16.77 -0.15
N LEU A 154 -20.03 -17.53 -1.24
CA LEU A 154 -19.92 -16.95 -2.59
C LEU A 154 -21.25 -16.40 -3.11
N GLY A 155 -22.38 -16.90 -2.59
CA GLY A 155 -23.72 -16.49 -3.02
C GLY A 155 -24.05 -16.78 -4.48
N TRP A 156 -23.24 -17.56 -5.20
CA TRP A 156 -23.42 -17.84 -6.62
C TRP A 156 -24.44 -18.94 -6.89
N ASN A 157 -25.41 -18.64 -7.75
CA ASN A 157 -26.49 -19.55 -8.13
C ASN A 157 -26.51 -19.79 -9.66
N TYR A 158 -27.38 -20.70 -10.10
CA TYR A 158 -27.50 -21.11 -11.50
C TYR A 158 -27.72 -19.94 -12.47
N GLU A 159 -28.55 -18.96 -12.13
CA GLU A 159 -28.84 -17.80 -12.99
C GLU A 159 -27.59 -16.92 -13.18
N MET A 160 -26.79 -16.75 -12.12
CA MET A 160 -25.50 -16.05 -12.21
C MET A 160 -24.51 -16.83 -13.07
N LEU A 161 -24.43 -18.15 -12.89
CA LEU A 161 -23.54 -18.97 -13.70
C LEU A 161 -23.91 -18.91 -15.19
N MET A 162 -25.19 -18.73 -15.52
CA MET A 162 -25.66 -18.54 -16.89
C MET A 162 -25.22 -17.19 -17.49
N ALA A 163 -24.90 -16.19 -16.66
CA ALA A 163 -24.51 -14.84 -17.05
C ALA A 163 -22.99 -14.62 -17.16
N LEU A 164 -22.17 -15.69 -17.07
CA LEU A 164 -20.72 -15.59 -17.28
C LEU A 164 -20.40 -15.06 -18.69
N ALA A 165 -19.33 -14.26 -18.78
CA ALA A 165 -18.85 -13.70 -20.03
C ALA A 165 -18.39 -14.82 -20.99
N ASP A 166 -18.72 -14.67 -22.28
CA ASP A 166 -18.25 -15.58 -23.31
C ASP A 166 -16.76 -15.32 -23.62
N THR A 167 -15.99 -16.41 -23.65
CA THR A 167 -14.56 -16.41 -23.92
C THR A 167 -14.20 -15.88 -25.30
N ARG A 168 -15.16 -15.75 -26.23
CA ARG A 168 -14.97 -15.15 -27.56
C ARG A 168 -15.33 -13.66 -27.65
N SER A 169 -16.13 -13.15 -26.73
CA SER A 169 -16.53 -11.73 -26.68
C SER A 169 -15.61 -10.89 -25.79
N ALA A 170 -14.68 -11.53 -25.07
CA ALA A 170 -13.49 -10.85 -24.60
C ALA A 170 -12.69 -10.37 -25.82
N GLU A 171 -12.35 -9.08 -25.86
CA GLU A 171 -11.32 -8.56 -26.75
C GLU A 171 -10.14 -9.55 -26.81
N PRO A 172 -9.47 -9.73 -27.97
CA PRO A 172 -8.35 -10.65 -28.06
C PRO A 172 -7.41 -10.38 -26.88
N LEU A 173 -7.27 -11.39 -26.00
CA LEU A 173 -6.41 -11.29 -24.83
C LEU A 173 -5.08 -10.72 -25.32
N PRO A 174 -4.61 -9.59 -24.76
CA PRO A 174 -3.26 -9.14 -25.04
C PRO A 174 -2.35 -10.34 -24.82
N ALA A 175 -1.46 -10.63 -25.78
CA ALA A 175 -0.51 -11.73 -25.62
C ALA A 175 0.12 -11.60 -24.22
N GLU A 176 0.04 -12.67 -23.41
CA GLU A 176 0.55 -12.62 -22.04
C GLU A 176 1.96 -12.04 -22.05
N GLU A 177 2.16 -10.95 -21.31
CA GLU A 177 3.45 -10.29 -21.25
C GLU A 177 4.48 -11.29 -20.73
N LYS A 178 5.50 -11.56 -21.55
CA LYS A 178 6.52 -12.60 -21.30
C LYS A 178 7.68 -12.09 -20.44
N GLU A 179 7.64 -10.80 -20.11
CA GLU A 179 8.66 -10.11 -19.35
C GLU A 179 8.07 -9.39 -18.14
N GLY A 180 8.88 -9.28 -17.09
CA GLY A 180 8.47 -8.58 -15.89
C GLY A 180 9.41 -8.86 -14.74
N VAL A 181 8.89 -8.78 -13.53
CA VAL A 181 9.64 -9.05 -12.30
C VAL A 181 9.12 -10.32 -11.66
N ARG A 182 9.99 -11.31 -11.50
CA ARG A 182 9.75 -12.50 -10.66
C ARG A 182 10.32 -12.25 -9.28
N ILE A 183 9.47 -12.33 -8.27
CA ILE A 183 9.88 -12.34 -6.86
C ILE A 183 9.65 -13.73 -6.26
N ALA A 184 10.61 -14.20 -5.47
CA ALA A 184 10.52 -15.46 -4.76
C ALA A 184 10.76 -15.28 -3.26
N PHE A 185 9.91 -15.90 -2.45
CA PHE A 185 10.00 -15.96 -0.99
C PHE A 185 10.31 -17.39 -0.58
N ALA A 186 11.51 -17.64 -0.05
CA ALA A 186 11.95 -18.98 0.34
C ALA A 186 12.11 -19.05 1.86
N LEU A 187 11.45 -20.03 2.49
CA LEU A 187 11.73 -20.40 3.86
C LEU A 187 12.94 -21.34 3.89
N GLN A 188 13.96 -20.99 4.67
CA GLN A 188 15.19 -21.76 4.82
C GLN A 188 15.37 -22.15 6.29
N ALA A 189 15.55 -23.46 6.54
CA ALA A 189 15.88 -23.98 7.84
C ALA A 189 17.39 -24.20 7.98
N ALA A 190 18.03 -23.49 8.92
CA ALA A 190 19.40 -23.70 9.33
C ALA A 190 19.49 -24.82 10.37
N GLY A 191 19.31 -26.07 9.91
CA GLY A 191 19.42 -27.28 10.74
C GLY A 191 18.14 -27.71 11.48
N GLY A 192 17.01 -27.00 11.30
CA GLY A 192 15.69 -27.40 11.80
C GLY A 192 14.81 -28.10 10.75
N ILE A 193 13.67 -28.65 11.17
CA ILE A 193 12.63 -29.14 10.26
C ILE A 193 11.65 -28.00 9.97
N LEU A 194 11.38 -27.75 8.69
CA LEU A 194 10.39 -26.79 8.26
C LEU A 194 9.00 -27.40 8.48
N ASP A 195 8.22 -26.85 9.41
CA ASP A 195 6.87 -27.31 9.70
C ASP A 195 5.95 -27.08 8.48
N ILE A 196 5.05 -28.02 8.21
CA ILE A 196 4.02 -27.90 7.17
C ILE A 196 3.20 -26.61 7.40
N LYS A 197 2.93 -26.27 8.66
CA LYS A 197 2.21 -25.02 9.00
C LYS A 197 2.96 -23.76 8.57
N ALA A 198 4.29 -23.76 8.57
CA ALA A 198 5.07 -22.62 8.10
C ALA A 198 4.96 -22.45 6.57
N VAL A 199 4.88 -23.56 5.83
CA VAL A 199 4.62 -23.54 4.38
C VAL A 199 3.21 -23.06 4.08
N GLU A 200 2.20 -23.57 4.81
CA GLU A 200 0.81 -23.12 4.68
C GLU A 200 0.68 -21.62 5.01
N TRP A 201 1.38 -21.16 6.05
CA TRP A 201 1.48 -19.74 6.40
C TRP A 201 2.01 -18.92 5.23
N LEU A 202 3.11 -19.31 4.59
CA LEU A 202 3.67 -18.56 3.46
C LEU A 202 2.64 -18.42 2.31
N GLN A 203 1.86 -19.47 2.06
CA GLN A 203 0.85 -19.47 1.00
C GLN A 203 -0.32 -18.54 1.32
N SER A 204 -0.83 -18.55 2.55
CA SER A 204 -1.92 -17.67 2.95
C SER A 204 -1.45 -16.23 3.08
N GLU A 205 -0.30 -16.02 3.71
CA GLU A 205 0.22 -14.70 4.05
C GLU A 205 0.63 -13.92 2.80
N LEU A 206 1.22 -14.55 1.79
CA LEU A 206 1.54 -13.86 0.53
C LEU A 206 0.28 -13.30 -0.13
N ARG A 207 -0.82 -14.06 -0.13
CA ARG A 207 -2.09 -13.60 -0.71
C ARG A 207 -2.70 -12.46 0.11
N GLN A 208 -2.63 -12.55 1.44
CA GLN A 208 -3.08 -11.48 2.32
C GLN A 208 -2.24 -10.21 2.12
N CYS A 209 -0.92 -10.34 2.06
CA CYS A 209 0.01 -9.22 1.84
C CYS A 209 -0.24 -8.51 0.49
N ILE A 210 -0.54 -9.26 -0.57
CA ILE A 210 -0.95 -8.69 -1.88
C ILE A 210 -2.25 -7.87 -1.73
N ALA A 211 -3.23 -8.38 -0.97
CA ALA A 211 -4.50 -7.70 -0.75
C ALA A 211 -4.32 -6.43 0.11
N ASP A 212 -3.55 -6.52 1.20
CA ASP A 212 -3.29 -5.41 2.12
C ASP A 212 -2.56 -4.25 1.43
N LEU A 213 -1.61 -4.56 0.55
CA LEU A 213 -0.90 -3.57 -0.28
C LEU A 213 -1.75 -3.01 -1.43
N ASN A 214 -2.98 -3.48 -1.59
CA ASN A 214 -3.90 -3.11 -2.68
C ASN A 214 -3.23 -3.19 -4.06
N LEU A 215 -2.41 -4.22 -4.28
CA LEU A 215 -1.73 -4.40 -5.56
C LEU A 215 -2.76 -4.68 -6.66
N PRO A 216 -2.52 -4.23 -7.91
CA PRO A 216 -3.40 -4.58 -9.03
C PRO A 216 -3.64 -6.08 -9.09
N ARG A 217 -4.87 -6.47 -9.46
CA ARG A 217 -5.33 -7.85 -9.45
C ARG A 217 -4.31 -8.76 -10.15
N ILE A 218 -3.65 -9.60 -9.34
CA ILE A 218 -2.70 -10.58 -9.81
C ILE A 218 -3.48 -11.83 -10.21
N GLU A 219 -3.27 -12.29 -11.44
CA GLU A 219 -3.92 -13.50 -11.93
C GLU A 219 -3.40 -14.72 -11.16
N PRO A 220 -4.27 -15.65 -10.71
CA PRO A 220 -3.85 -16.76 -9.86
C PRO A 220 -2.72 -17.63 -10.43
N HIS A 221 -2.63 -17.75 -11.76
CA HIS A 221 -1.60 -18.54 -12.44
C HIS A 221 -0.20 -17.90 -12.37
N ARG A 222 -0.10 -16.61 -12.04
CA ARG A 222 1.17 -15.89 -11.82
C ARG A 222 1.74 -16.11 -10.44
N ILE A 223 1.02 -16.81 -9.57
CA ILE A 223 1.48 -17.24 -8.26
C ILE A 223 1.70 -18.76 -8.32
N SER A 224 2.92 -19.19 -8.08
CA SER A 224 3.26 -20.61 -8.01
C SER A 224 3.97 -20.93 -6.71
N PHE A 225 3.79 -22.17 -6.24
CA PHE A 225 4.36 -22.63 -4.98
C PHE A 225 5.14 -23.91 -5.23
N THR A 226 6.34 -23.96 -4.65
CA THR A 226 7.10 -25.19 -4.45
C THR A 226 7.03 -25.58 -2.97
N LEU A 227 7.83 -26.56 -2.52
CA LEU A 227 7.80 -27.08 -1.14
C LEU A 227 7.99 -25.99 -0.07
N SER A 228 8.97 -25.09 -0.25
CA SER A 228 9.26 -24.03 0.73
C SER A 228 9.41 -22.64 0.10
N THR A 229 9.11 -22.51 -1.20
CA THR A 229 9.28 -21.26 -1.94
C THR A 229 8.00 -20.87 -2.66
N ALA A 230 7.55 -19.64 -2.47
CA ALA A 230 6.49 -19.01 -3.24
C ALA A 230 7.11 -18.13 -4.33
N HIS A 231 6.60 -18.21 -5.55
CA HIS A 231 7.01 -17.38 -6.69
C HIS A 231 5.82 -16.54 -7.16
N LEU A 232 6.09 -15.29 -7.51
CA LEU A 232 5.12 -14.37 -8.06
C LEU A 232 5.70 -13.65 -9.28
N ASP A 233 4.95 -13.66 -10.38
CA ASP A 233 5.29 -12.96 -11.62
C ASP A 233 4.46 -11.68 -11.79
N LEU A 234 5.15 -10.54 -11.85
CA LEU A 234 4.57 -9.22 -12.02
C LEU A 234 4.94 -8.69 -13.42
N PRO A 235 4.00 -8.63 -14.38
CA PRO A 235 4.31 -8.22 -15.74
C PRO A 235 4.73 -6.74 -15.81
N ARG A 236 5.63 -6.42 -16.75
CA ARG A 236 5.98 -5.02 -17.06
C ARG A 236 4.85 -4.29 -17.80
N ALA A 237 4.94 -2.97 -17.88
CA ALA A 237 4.07 -2.18 -18.74
C ALA A 237 4.31 -2.48 -20.23
N PRO A 238 3.28 -2.34 -21.09
CA PRO A 238 3.44 -2.52 -22.53
C PRO A 238 4.49 -1.59 -23.14
N GLY A 239 5.24 -2.09 -24.12
CA GLY A 239 6.29 -1.31 -24.80
C GLY A 239 7.49 -2.18 -25.20
N PRO A 240 8.61 -1.56 -25.63
CA PRO A 240 9.79 -2.28 -26.06
C PRO A 240 10.38 -3.19 -24.97
N SER A 241 10.80 -4.40 -25.37
CA SER A 241 11.53 -5.33 -24.50
C SER A 241 12.81 -4.69 -23.96
N GLY A 242 13.14 -5.01 -22.71
CA GLY A 242 14.37 -4.55 -22.06
C GLY A 242 14.39 -3.07 -21.62
N GLU A 243 13.36 -2.27 -21.88
CA GLU A 243 13.27 -0.88 -21.39
C GLU A 243 12.99 -0.83 -19.87
N PRO A 244 13.96 -0.42 -19.02
CA PRO A 244 13.81 -0.50 -17.56
C PRO A 244 12.64 0.32 -17.00
N ARG A 245 12.26 1.44 -17.65
CA ARG A 245 11.14 2.29 -17.20
C ARG A 245 9.81 1.54 -17.19
N LEU A 246 9.63 0.57 -18.09
CA LEU A 246 8.40 -0.23 -18.15
C LEU A 246 8.27 -1.20 -16.97
N TYR A 247 9.36 -1.48 -16.25
CA TYR A 247 9.35 -2.36 -15.08
C TYR A 247 8.98 -1.62 -13.79
N ALA A 248 8.91 -0.28 -13.78
CA ALA A 248 8.78 0.55 -12.58
C ALA A 248 7.67 0.07 -11.62
N ARG A 249 6.46 -0.15 -12.13
CA ARG A 249 5.33 -0.64 -11.33
C ARG A 249 5.60 -2.04 -10.75
N ALA A 250 6.07 -2.97 -11.58
CA ALA A 250 6.34 -4.34 -11.17
C ALA A 250 7.45 -4.42 -10.11
N ILE A 251 8.51 -3.62 -10.26
CA ILE A 251 9.61 -3.60 -9.30
C ILE A 251 9.21 -2.92 -7.98
N ARG A 252 8.37 -1.88 -8.01
CA ARG A 252 7.77 -1.26 -6.80
C ARG A 252 6.92 -2.25 -6.03
N SER A 253 5.99 -2.94 -6.71
CA SER A 253 5.17 -3.97 -6.08
C SER A 253 6.01 -5.12 -5.51
N SER A 254 7.07 -5.53 -6.21
CA SER A 254 8.00 -6.55 -5.72
C SER A 254 8.71 -6.11 -4.45
N LEU A 255 9.24 -4.88 -4.40
CA LEU A 255 9.93 -4.35 -3.22
C LEU A 255 8.98 -4.09 -2.05
N ALA A 256 7.74 -3.68 -2.29
CA ALA A 256 6.74 -3.55 -1.24
C ALA A 256 6.44 -4.90 -0.55
N LEU A 257 6.32 -5.98 -1.34
CA LEU A 257 6.18 -7.34 -0.81
C LEU A 257 7.47 -7.81 -0.10
N ALA A 258 8.63 -7.52 -0.67
CA ALA A 258 9.94 -7.84 -0.09
C ALA A 258 10.20 -7.11 1.24
N TYR A 259 9.61 -5.94 1.43
CA TYR A 259 9.64 -5.20 2.68
C TYR A 259 8.74 -5.83 3.74
N GLN A 260 7.48 -6.13 3.40
CA GLN A 260 6.51 -6.61 4.40
C GLN A 260 6.69 -8.08 4.77
N MET A 261 6.91 -9.00 3.82
CA MET A 261 6.91 -10.44 4.09
C MET A 261 7.93 -10.88 5.15
N PRO A 262 9.18 -10.37 5.18
CA PRO A 262 10.11 -10.67 6.26
C PRO A 262 9.64 -10.21 7.64
N ILE A 263 9.03 -9.04 7.73
CA ILE A 263 8.50 -8.50 8.99
C ILE A 263 7.32 -9.35 9.47
N ARG A 264 6.39 -9.68 8.56
CA ARG A 264 5.25 -10.57 8.83
C ARG A 264 5.70 -11.95 9.29
N TRP A 265 6.77 -12.48 8.68
CA TRP A 265 7.40 -13.73 9.14
C TRP A 265 7.89 -13.59 10.58
N ALA A 266 8.68 -12.56 10.90
CA ALA A 266 9.23 -12.36 12.23
C ALA A 266 8.15 -12.21 13.32
N LEU A 267 6.99 -11.65 12.97
CA LEU A 267 5.81 -11.52 13.84
C LEU A 267 4.98 -12.81 13.96
N SER A 268 5.15 -13.77 13.05
CA SER A 268 4.41 -15.03 13.05
C SER A 268 4.87 -15.97 14.18
N ASP A 269 3.93 -16.76 14.69
CA ASP A 269 4.20 -17.83 15.67
C ASP A 269 5.05 -18.97 15.08
N HIS A 270 5.14 -19.05 13.74
CA HIS A 270 5.90 -20.07 13.02
C HIS A 270 7.38 -19.73 12.86
N SER A 271 7.76 -18.46 13.09
CA SER A 271 9.14 -18.05 12.99
C SER A 271 10.01 -18.69 14.07
N SER A 272 11.29 -18.86 13.81
CA SER A 272 12.27 -19.27 14.83
C SER A 272 13.66 -18.77 14.47
N ARG A 273 14.60 -18.79 15.41
CA ARG A 273 16.01 -18.43 15.11
C ARG A 273 16.68 -19.39 14.11
N GLN A 274 16.10 -20.57 13.90
CA GLN A 274 16.61 -21.58 12.97
C GLN A 274 15.90 -21.55 11.62
N CYS A 275 14.83 -20.75 11.44
CA CYS A 275 14.10 -20.67 10.20
C CYS A 275 13.95 -19.21 9.76
N SER A 276 14.57 -18.87 8.64
CA SER A 276 14.55 -17.53 8.06
C SER A 276 13.78 -17.53 6.74
N ILE A 277 13.38 -16.34 6.32
CA ILE A 277 12.84 -16.09 4.99
C ILE A 277 13.88 -15.33 4.18
N ILE A 278 14.13 -15.78 2.94
CA ILE A 278 15.00 -15.11 1.96
C ILE A 278 14.13 -14.65 0.79
N VAL A 279 14.41 -13.45 0.29
CA VAL A 279 13.70 -12.88 -0.85
C VAL A 279 14.65 -12.71 -2.03
N ALA A 280 14.29 -13.29 -3.18
CA ALA A 280 15.05 -13.15 -4.43
C ALA A 280 14.19 -12.44 -5.49
N ILE A 281 14.76 -11.44 -6.15
CA ILE A 281 14.08 -10.65 -7.19
C ILE A 281 14.87 -10.70 -8.49
N SER A 282 14.22 -11.07 -9.59
CA SER A 282 14.79 -11.08 -10.93
C SER A 282 13.86 -10.31 -11.88
N ALA A 283 14.43 -9.41 -12.67
CA ALA A 283 13.70 -8.69 -13.72
C ALA A 283 14.16 -9.17 -15.10
N GLY A 284 13.24 -9.27 -16.05
CA GLY A 284 13.51 -9.69 -17.43
C GLY A 284 12.52 -10.75 -17.92
N PRO A 285 12.93 -11.59 -18.89
CA PRO A 285 12.11 -12.68 -19.41
C PRO A 285 11.78 -13.75 -18.34
N PHE A 286 10.49 -14.12 -18.23
CA PHE A 286 10.03 -15.07 -17.21
C PHE A 286 10.53 -16.51 -17.42
N ASP A 287 10.88 -16.87 -18.66
CA ASP A 287 11.45 -18.17 -19.02
C ASP A 287 12.88 -18.36 -18.48
N GLN A 288 13.64 -17.26 -18.34
CA GLN A 288 14.99 -17.26 -17.78
C GLN A 288 15.03 -17.00 -16.28
N ALA A 289 13.98 -16.41 -15.69
CA ALA A 289 14.00 -15.97 -14.30
C ALA A 289 14.28 -17.10 -13.28
N SER A 290 13.87 -18.35 -13.57
CA SER A 290 14.05 -19.48 -12.65
C SER A 290 15.52 -19.77 -12.31
N GLN A 291 16.44 -19.67 -13.27
CA GLN A 291 17.86 -19.93 -13.02
C GLN A 291 18.47 -18.86 -12.09
N PHE A 292 18.08 -17.59 -12.29
CA PHE A 292 18.56 -16.47 -11.51
C PHE A 292 18.03 -16.51 -10.08
N ILE A 293 16.73 -16.83 -9.91
CA ILE A 293 16.12 -16.98 -8.59
C ILE A 293 16.83 -18.08 -7.78
N GLN A 294 17.06 -19.25 -8.36
CA GLN A 294 17.74 -20.34 -7.65
C GLN A 294 19.18 -19.97 -7.26
N ALA A 295 19.91 -19.29 -8.15
CA ALA A 295 21.26 -18.80 -7.85
C ALA A 295 21.25 -17.77 -6.69
N LEU A 296 20.32 -16.81 -6.70
CA LEU A 296 20.17 -15.81 -5.63
C LEU A 296 19.84 -16.44 -4.26
N LEU A 297 18.94 -17.43 -4.25
CA LEU A 297 18.54 -18.14 -3.02
C LEU A 297 19.67 -19.00 -2.44
N SER A 298 20.61 -19.45 -3.27
CA SER A 298 21.74 -20.30 -2.87
C SER A 298 22.92 -19.53 -2.26
N LEU A 299 22.91 -18.20 -2.30
CA LEU A 299 24.00 -17.38 -1.74
C LEU A 299 24.08 -17.53 -0.22
N LYS A 300 25.31 -17.79 0.27
CA LYS A 300 25.60 -17.97 1.70
C LYS A 300 25.63 -16.65 2.48
N ARG A 301 26.11 -15.56 1.85
CA ARG A 301 26.21 -14.25 2.50
C ARG A 301 24.82 -13.68 2.75
N THR A 302 24.48 -13.37 3.99
CA THR A 302 23.29 -12.61 4.34
C THR A 302 23.67 -11.14 4.48
N GLY A 303 23.01 -10.26 3.73
CA GLY A 303 23.12 -8.81 3.93
C GLY A 303 22.43 -8.37 5.22
N ILE A 304 22.31 -7.05 5.42
CA ILE A 304 21.53 -6.47 6.52
C ILE A 304 20.06 -6.89 6.41
N THR A 305 19.53 -6.96 5.18
CA THR A 305 18.20 -7.49 4.90
C THR A 305 18.30 -8.85 4.19
N PRO A 306 17.22 -9.65 4.18
CA PRO A 306 17.18 -10.92 3.45
C PRO A 306 16.92 -10.77 1.95
N VAL A 307 16.91 -9.54 1.42
CA VAL A 307 16.47 -9.25 0.04
C VAL A 307 17.66 -9.14 -0.90
N ARG A 308 17.62 -9.92 -1.98
CA ARG A 308 18.68 -9.98 -3.00
C ARG A 308 18.07 -9.88 -4.39
N MET A 309 18.81 -9.29 -5.33
CA MET A 309 18.32 -9.13 -6.70
C MET A 309 19.39 -9.17 -7.78
N THR A 310 18.97 -9.44 -9.01
CA THR A 310 19.83 -9.37 -10.21
C THR A 310 20.21 -7.93 -10.57
N ASP A 311 21.31 -7.75 -11.31
CA ASP A 311 21.79 -6.43 -11.79
C ASP A 311 20.72 -5.64 -12.56
N PHE A 312 19.99 -6.28 -13.48
CA PHE A 312 18.92 -5.61 -14.23
C PHE A 312 17.75 -5.16 -13.35
N ALA A 313 17.40 -5.96 -12.33
CA ALA A 313 16.39 -5.55 -11.34
C ALA A 313 16.84 -4.30 -10.57
N ARG A 314 18.12 -4.24 -10.14
CA ARG A 314 18.69 -3.05 -9.50
C ARG A 314 18.66 -1.82 -10.43
N LEU A 315 18.95 -1.98 -11.72
CA LEU A 315 18.81 -0.89 -12.68
C LEU A 315 17.36 -0.38 -12.75
N CYS A 316 16.39 -1.28 -12.78
CA CYS A 316 14.97 -0.93 -12.75
C CYS A 316 14.59 -0.17 -11.47
N VAL A 317 15.13 -0.56 -10.32
CA VAL A 317 14.94 0.16 -9.04
C VAL A 317 15.44 1.60 -9.14
N ASN A 318 16.68 1.80 -9.61
CA ASN A 318 17.31 3.13 -9.71
C ASN A 318 16.58 4.04 -10.71
N ILE A 319 16.16 3.50 -11.86
CA ILE A 319 15.42 4.25 -12.88
C ILE A 319 14.01 4.62 -12.39
N ALA A 320 13.40 3.78 -11.55
CA ALA A 320 12.10 4.02 -10.94
C ALA A 320 12.16 4.87 -9.66
N ASP A 321 13.32 5.44 -9.31
CA ASP A 321 13.56 6.23 -8.09
C ASP A 321 13.09 5.58 -6.78
N ILE A 322 13.13 4.24 -6.71
CA ILE A 322 12.64 3.55 -5.50
C ILE A 322 13.70 3.67 -4.42
N LYS A 323 13.31 4.22 -3.26
CA LYS A 323 14.22 4.57 -2.19
C LYS A 323 14.63 3.36 -1.36
N VAL A 324 15.54 2.57 -1.91
CA VAL A 324 16.29 1.50 -1.26
C VAL A 324 17.78 1.68 -1.51
N THR A 325 18.63 1.26 -0.58
CA THR A 325 20.09 1.29 -0.76
C THR A 325 20.65 -0.10 -0.87
N PHE A 326 21.67 -0.24 -1.69
CA PHE A 326 22.33 -1.51 -1.96
C PHE A 326 23.67 -1.59 -1.27
N ASN A 327 24.07 -2.82 -0.95
CA ASN A 327 25.44 -3.08 -0.52
C ASN A 327 26.42 -2.62 -1.61
N LYS A 328 27.56 -2.05 -1.20
CA LYS A 328 28.62 -1.62 -2.12
C LYS A 328 29.30 -2.80 -2.81
N GLU A 329 29.30 -3.97 -2.17
CA GLU A 329 29.81 -5.22 -2.71
C GLU A 329 28.66 -6.05 -3.31
N PHE A 330 28.95 -6.73 -4.40
CA PHE A 330 28.04 -7.68 -5.05
C PHE A 330 28.65 -9.07 -5.06
N ASP A 331 27.82 -10.10 -5.06
CA ASP A 331 28.27 -11.47 -5.32
C ASP A 331 28.17 -11.76 -6.82
N GLU A 332 29.13 -12.50 -7.37
CA GLU A 332 29.04 -12.99 -8.75
C GLU A 332 28.19 -14.26 -8.81
N LEU A 333 27.15 -14.24 -9.64
CA LEU A 333 26.32 -15.40 -9.92
C LEU A 333 26.76 -16.05 -11.22
N VAL A 334 27.09 -17.34 -11.14
CA VAL A 334 27.24 -18.21 -12.31
C VAL A 334 25.86 -18.79 -12.62
N THR A 335 25.32 -18.48 -13.79
CA THR A 335 24.05 -19.05 -14.26
C THR A 335 24.27 -19.86 -15.54
N GLY A 336 23.76 -21.09 -15.57
CA GLY A 336 23.99 -22.05 -16.66
C GLY A 336 25.21 -22.96 -16.44
N PHE A 337 25.79 -23.48 -17.53
CA PHE A 337 27.01 -24.28 -17.49
C PHE A 337 28.21 -23.43 -17.02
N PRO A 338 29.26 -24.05 -16.42
CA PRO A 338 30.44 -23.31 -15.99
C PRO A 338 31.05 -22.51 -17.16
N GLY A 339 31.04 -21.17 -17.05
CA GLY A 339 31.66 -20.25 -18.01
C GLY A 339 30.74 -19.46 -18.94
N THR A 340 29.40 -19.61 -18.90
CA THR A 340 28.54 -19.04 -19.96
C THR A 340 27.73 -17.78 -19.60
N THR A 341 27.45 -17.46 -18.33
CA THR A 341 26.80 -16.17 -17.99
C THR A 341 27.13 -15.74 -16.56
N TYR A 342 27.75 -14.56 -16.42
CA TYR A 342 27.97 -13.89 -15.13
C TYR A 342 26.93 -12.78 -14.97
N THR A 343 26.19 -12.78 -13.87
CA THR A 343 25.43 -11.61 -13.43
C THR A 343 25.82 -11.26 -12.00
N ARG A 344 25.61 -10.01 -11.61
CA ARG A 344 25.81 -9.56 -10.23
C ARG A 344 24.55 -9.81 -9.41
N ALA A 345 24.74 -10.28 -8.19
CA ALA A 345 23.75 -10.30 -7.14
C ALA A 345 23.98 -9.13 -6.20
N TRP A 346 22.98 -8.28 -6.07
CA TRP A 346 22.97 -7.12 -5.19
C TRP A 346 22.12 -7.42 -3.97
N HIS A 347 22.64 -7.10 -2.79
CA HIS A 347 21.89 -7.16 -1.53
C HIS A 347 21.29 -5.79 -1.24
N VAL A 348 20.02 -5.77 -0.83
CA VAL A 348 19.41 -4.55 -0.29
C VAL A 348 19.90 -4.41 1.15
N ASP A 349 20.54 -3.29 1.47
CA ASP A 349 21.01 -3.00 2.82
C ASP A 349 19.94 -2.27 3.63
N HIS A 350 19.21 -1.35 3.01
CA HIS A 350 18.19 -0.55 3.71
C HIS A 350 17.00 -0.22 2.81
N PHE A 351 15.82 -0.19 3.43
CA PHE A 351 14.60 0.39 2.88
C PHE A 351 14.38 1.74 3.55
N TRP A 352 14.20 2.82 2.78
CA TRP A 352 13.81 4.12 3.34
C TRP A 352 12.33 4.11 3.75
N SER A 353 11.99 3.29 4.75
CA SER A 353 10.60 2.99 5.12
C SER A 353 9.85 4.16 5.75
N TYR A 354 10.54 5.19 6.22
CA TYR A 354 9.89 6.31 6.90
C TYR A 354 8.80 6.98 6.04
N LEU A 355 9.00 7.08 4.72
CA LEU A 355 8.05 7.75 3.80
C LEU A 355 7.63 6.93 2.58
N TYR A 356 8.33 5.83 2.27
CA TYR A 356 8.24 5.19 0.96
C TYR A 356 7.66 3.77 0.96
N PHE A 357 7.34 3.21 2.13
CA PHE A 357 6.79 1.87 2.25
C PHE A 357 5.61 1.88 3.23
N ASP A 358 4.53 1.16 2.95
CA ASP A 358 3.35 1.21 3.83
C ASP A 358 3.54 0.43 5.14
N PHE A 359 2.69 0.69 6.14
CA PHE A 359 2.71 -0.04 7.42
C PHE A 359 2.39 -1.52 7.26
N VAL A 360 3.05 -2.36 8.07
CA VAL A 360 2.67 -3.76 8.23
C VAL A 360 1.39 -3.83 9.09
N PRO A 361 0.22 -4.24 8.54
CA PRO A 361 -1.06 -4.17 9.24
C PRO A 361 -1.09 -4.88 10.59
N GLN A 362 -0.37 -5.99 10.72
CA GLN A 362 -0.27 -6.76 11.97
C GLN A 362 0.31 -5.95 13.13
N LEU A 363 1.19 -4.98 12.86
CA LEU A 363 1.70 -4.10 13.90
C LEU A 363 0.67 -3.06 14.35
N LEU A 364 -0.35 -2.80 13.53
CA LEU A 364 -1.43 -1.87 13.82
C LEU A 364 -2.59 -2.53 14.57
N GLU A 365 -2.55 -3.85 14.72
CA GLU A 365 -3.55 -4.62 15.45
C GLU A 365 -3.52 -4.36 16.96
N GLU A 366 -4.68 -4.54 17.56
CA GLU A 366 -4.88 -4.41 19.00
C GLU A 366 -4.08 -5.50 19.74
N GLY A 367 -3.26 -5.09 20.72
CA GLY A 367 -2.36 -5.99 21.45
C GLY A 367 -0.94 -6.09 20.89
N VAL A 368 -0.67 -5.49 19.72
CA VAL A 368 0.70 -5.39 19.17
C VAL A 368 1.30 -4.00 19.43
N MET A 369 0.57 -2.94 19.10
CA MET A 369 0.91 -1.57 19.49
C MET A 369 -0.13 -1.01 20.46
N PRO A 370 0.25 -0.14 21.41
CA PRO A 370 -0.68 0.39 22.39
C PRO A 370 -1.71 1.35 21.77
N THR A 371 -2.97 1.19 22.19
CA THR A 371 -4.13 2.00 21.76
C THR A 371 -4.92 2.59 22.93
N THR A 372 -4.54 2.26 24.17
CA THR A 372 -5.10 2.82 25.41
C THR A 372 -3.96 3.25 26.33
N GLU A 373 -4.27 4.07 27.34
CA GLU A 373 -3.28 4.53 28.32
C GLU A 373 -2.71 3.35 29.13
N GLU A 374 -3.56 2.40 29.54
CA GLU A 374 -3.13 1.22 30.29
C GLU A 374 -2.19 0.35 29.46
N ALA A 375 -2.53 0.11 28.19
CA ALA A 375 -1.69 -0.63 27.26
C ALA A 375 -0.36 0.09 26.98
N TYR A 376 -0.39 1.42 26.89
CA TYR A 376 0.81 2.23 26.73
C TYR A 376 1.73 2.15 27.95
N HIS A 377 1.19 2.29 29.17
CA HIS A 377 1.97 2.14 30.39
C HIS A 377 2.59 0.74 30.53
N ALA A 378 1.82 -0.31 30.21
CA ALA A 378 2.33 -1.68 30.21
C ALA A 378 3.45 -1.86 29.17
N PHE A 379 3.24 -1.39 27.93
CA PHE A 379 4.24 -1.42 26.86
C PHE A 379 5.53 -0.67 27.25
N ARG A 380 5.39 0.54 27.79
CA ARG A 380 6.50 1.38 28.22
C ARG A 380 7.29 0.70 29.35
N ASN A 381 6.60 0.13 30.34
CA ASN A 381 7.26 -0.59 31.42
C ASN A 381 8.00 -1.83 30.89
N GLU A 382 7.41 -2.57 29.95
CA GLU A 382 8.08 -3.73 29.33
C GLU A 382 9.31 -3.33 28.50
N LEU A 383 9.27 -2.20 27.82
CA LEU A 383 10.37 -1.70 27.01
C LEU A 383 11.56 -1.22 27.87
N PHE A 384 11.31 -0.39 28.90
CA PHE A 384 12.36 0.21 29.72
C PHE A 384 12.78 -0.64 30.92
N PHE A 385 11.91 -1.53 31.41
CA PHE A 385 12.16 -2.37 32.59
C PHE A 385 11.82 -3.85 32.29
N PRO A 386 12.57 -4.49 31.39
CA PRO A 386 12.27 -5.85 30.93
C PRO A 386 12.32 -6.90 32.05
N ASP A 387 13.04 -6.65 33.14
CA ASP A 387 13.20 -7.57 34.28
C ASP A 387 11.93 -7.70 35.15
N HIS A 388 10.99 -6.76 35.03
CA HIS A 388 9.80 -6.67 35.89
C HIS A 388 8.48 -7.03 35.18
N SER A 389 8.50 -7.29 33.87
CA SER A 389 7.30 -7.59 33.09
C SER A 389 7.58 -8.61 31.98
N ALA A 390 6.91 -9.76 32.07
CA ALA A 390 7.14 -10.88 31.18
C ALA A 390 6.24 -10.80 29.94
N GLY A 391 6.86 -10.53 28.78
CA GLY A 391 6.47 -11.01 27.45
C GLY A 391 5.01 -10.81 27.01
N GLY A 392 4.35 -9.74 27.46
CA GLY A 392 2.95 -9.49 27.14
C GLY A 392 2.74 -8.93 25.74
N ASN A 393 3.70 -8.13 25.25
CA ASN A 393 3.59 -7.47 23.95
C ASN A 393 4.22 -8.28 22.80
N LYS A 394 3.47 -8.50 21.72
CA LYS A 394 3.93 -9.28 20.56
C LYS A 394 5.12 -8.64 19.82
N ALA A 395 5.11 -7.30 19.64
CA ALA A 395 6.18 -6.61 18.92
C ALA A 395 7.50 -6.65 19.69
N LEU A 396 7.46 -6.37 21.01
CA LEU A 396 8.65 -6.46 21.87
C LEU A 396 9.17 -7.89 21.96
N SER A 397 8.27 -8.88 22.04
CA SER A 397 8.64 -10.30 22.02
C SER A 397 9.36 -10.69 20.72
N ALA A 398 8.87 -10.22 19.57
CA ALA A 398 9.49 -10.45 18.28
C ALA A 398 10.89 -9.80 18.17
N ILE A 399 11.06 -8.56 18.65
CA ILE A 399 12.37 -7.90 18.70
C ILE A 399 13.34 -8.67 19.60
N ARG A 400 12.91 -9.14 20.77
CA ARG A 400 13.75 -9.95 21.69
C ARG A 400 14.15 -11.29 21.06
N LYS A 401 13.25 -11.87 20.25
CA LYS A 401 13.51 -13.10 19.49
C LYS A 401 14.55 -12.88 18.39
N PHE A 402 14.49 -11.73 17.70
CA PHE A 402 15.34 -11.35 16.57
C PHE A 402 15.98 -9.95 16.73
N PRO A 403 16.88 -9.75 17.70
CA PRO A 403 17.40 -8.40 18.04
C PRO A 403 18.26 -7.77 16.94
N GLN A 404 18.73 -8.59 15.99
CA GLN A 404 19.53 -8.15 14.83
C GLN A 404 18.66 -7.88 13.59
N ASP A 405 17.36 -8.19 13.62
CA ASP A 405 16.46 -7.92 12.50
C ASP A 405 16.12 -6.43 12.46
N SER A 406 16.90 -5.69 11.66
CA SER A 406 16.73 -4.25 11.54
C SER A 406 15.43 -3.89 10.82
N LEU A 407 14.92 -4.72 9.91
CA LEU A 407 13.65 -4.44 9.22
C LEU A 407 12.49 -4.42 10.21
N LEU A 408 12.39 -5.45 11.07
CA LEU A 408 11.37 -5.51 12.11
C LEU A 408 11.49 -4.34 13.09
N ALA A 409 12.69 -4.10 13.63
CA ALA A 409 12.87 -3.08 14.65
C ALA A 409 12.67 -1.65 14.11
N ILE A 410 13.08 -1.37 12.86
CA ILE A 410 12.78 -0.09 12.19
C ILE A 410 11.27 0.08 12.02
N GLU A 411 10.55 -0.96 11.63
CA GLU A 411 9.10 -0.86 11.41
C GLU A 411 8.33 -0.65 12.71
N VAL A 412 8.74 -1.31 13.80
CA VAL A 412 8.21 -1.05 15.15
C VAL A 412 8.49 0.40 15.55
N ALA A 413 9.73 0.87 15.41
CA ALA A 413 10.08 2.26 15.75
C ALA A 413 9.31 3.28 14.91
N ARG A 414 9.12 3.02 13.61
CA ARG A 414 8.32 3.88 12.74
C ARG A 414 6.86 3.94 13.16
N SER A 415 6.27 2.81 13.53
CA SER A 415 4.90 2.74 14.05
C SER A 415 4.76 3.57 15.33
N LEU A 416 5.74 3.51 16.23
CA LEU A 416 5.80 4.34 17.44
C LEU A 416 5.94 5.84 17.11
N ILE A 417 6.79 6.23 16.15
CA ILE A 417 6.92 7.63 15.69
C ILE A 417 5.59 8.12 15.13
N ALA A 418 4.90 7.32 14.33
CA ALA A 418 3.61 7.69 13.75
C ALA A 418 2.49 7.81 14.81
N LYS A 419 2.67 7.17 15.98
CA LYS A 419 1.86 7.35 17.19
C LYS A 419 2.38 8.45 18.13
N ARG A 420 3.48 9.12 17.77
CA ARG A 420 4.21 10.12 18.58
C ARG A 420 4.75 9.59 19.91
N MET A 421 5.03 8.29 19.99
CA MET A 421 5.74 7.64 21.11
C MET A 421 7.25 7.72 20.90
N LEU A 422 7.77 8.95 20.95
CA LEU A 422 9.10 9.29 20.44
C LEU A 422 10.24 8.72 21.29
N HIS A 423 10.07 8.69 22.61
CA HIS A 423 11.07 8.14 23.53
C HIS A 423 11.13 6.62 23.42
N GLU A 424 9.98 5.96 23.30
CA GLU A 424 9.86 4.52 23.09
C GLU A 424 10.48 4.12 21.74
N ALA A 425 10.19 4.88 20.67
CA ALA A 425 10.81 4.66 19.38
C ALA A 425 12.34 4.77 19.45
N ASN A 426 12.87 5.76 20.17
CA ASN A 426 14.30 5.94 20.35
C ASN A 426 14.96 4.76 21.08
N GLU A 427 14.28 4.18 22.07
CA GLU A 427 14.77 3.01 22.80
C GLU A 427 14.85 1.78 21.87
N VAL A 428 13.81 1.52 21.07
CA VAL A 428 13.83 0.45 20.06
C VAL A 428 14.98 0.64 19.07
N LEU A 429 15.18 1.85 18.56
CA LEU A 429 16.28 2.18 17.63
C LEU A 429 17.67 1.98 18.26
N SER A 430 17.79 2.16 19.57
CA SER A 430 19.06 2.00 20.28
C SER A 430 19.55 0.54 20.25
N THR A 431 18.64 -0.43 20.20
CA THR A 431 18.98 -1.85 19.99
C THR A 431 19.65 -2.09 18.64
N ILE A 432 19.12 -1.49 17.56
CA ILE A 432 19.73 -1.58 16.22
C ILE A 432 21.09 -0.89 16.22
N LEU A 433 21.16 0.32 16.77
CA LEU A 433 22.38 1.13 16.74
C LEU A 433 23.51 0.58 17.63
N ALA A 434 23.19 -0.25 18.62
CA ALA A 434 24.19 -1.01 19.37
C ALA A 434 24.89 -2.05 18.48
N SER A 435 24.16 -2.68 17.56
CA SER A 435 24.69 -3.72 16.67
C SER A 435 25.24 -3.15 15.36
N TYR A 436 24.58 -2.13 14.82
CA TYR A 436 24.89 -1.44 13.58
C TYR A 436 24.98 0.07 13.83
N PRO A 437 26.08 0.58 14.42
CA PRO A 437 26.19 1.99 14.81
C PRO A 437 26.00 2.98 13.67
N ARG A 438 26.23 2.57 12.42
CA ARG A 438 26.09 3.42 11.24
C ARG A 438 24.78 3.18 10.48
N HIS A 439 23.86 2.36 10.99
CA HIS A 439 22.64 2.01 10.26
C HIS A 439 21.86 3.26 9.84
N MET A 440 21.77 3.47 8.53
CA MET A 440 21.36 4.75 7.94
C MET A 440 19.93 5.14 8.32
N VAL A 441 18.98 4.21 8.19
CA VAL A 441 17.57 4.49 8.48
C VAL A 441 17.33 4.69 9.99
N ALA A 442 17.97 3.91 10.85
CA ALA A 442 17.88 4.06 12.30
C ALA A 442 18.39 5.44 12.77
N ARG A 443 19.54 5.88 12.24
CA ARG A 443 20.10 7.21 12.49
C ARG A 443 19.17 8.32 12.00
N THR A 444 18.58 8.15 10.83
CA THR A 444 17.60 9.09 10.27
C THR A 444 16.38 9.21 11.17
N CYS A 445 15.75 8.09 11.54
CA CYS A 445 14.60 8.07 12.44
C CYS A 445 14.93 8.73 13.79
N ARG A 446 16.14 8.52 14.33
CA ARG A 446 16.56 9.15 15.58
C ARG A 446 16.80 10.66 15.45
N GLY A 447 17.36 11.11 14.32
CA GLY A 447 17.42 12.53 13.98
C GLY A 447 16.01 13.14 13.94
N VAL A 448 15.09 12.53 13.20
CA VAL A 448 13.69 12.95 13.13
C VAL A 448 13.04 13.01 14.52
N ILE A 449 13.25 12.01 15.38
CA ILE A 449 12.75 12.01 16.77
C ILE A 449 13.25 13.23 17.55
N TYR A 450 14.56 13.50 17.53
CA TYR A 450 15.12 14.63 18.26
C TYR A 450 14.63 15.97 17.70
N HIS A 451 14.51 16.07 16.38
CA HIS A 451 13.90 17.24 15.77
C HIS A 451 12.46 17.44 16.25
N TYR A 452 11.68 16.36 16.27
CA TYR A 452 10.32 16.37 16.79
C TYR A 452 10.25 16.88 18.23
N LEU A 453 11.10 16.34 19.09
CA LEU A 453 11.20 16.76 20.49
C LEU A 453 11.60 18.24 20.61
N SER A 454 12.52 18.72 19.77
CA SER A 454 12.94 20.14 19.74
C SER A 454 11.80 21.09 19.41
N MET A 455 10.86 20.67 18.56
CA MET A 455 9.73 21.47 18.11
C MET A 455 8.63 21.60 19.17
N HIS A 456 8.57 20.68 20.12
CA HIS A 456 7.53 20.61 21.15
C HIS A 456 7.98 21.12 22.52
N GLN A 457 9.23 21.54 22.69
CA GLN A 457 9.69 22.11 23.96
C GLN A 457 9.24 23.57 24.10
N SER A 458 8.69 23.90 25.27
CA SER A 458 8.46 25.29 25.68
C SER A 458 9.73 25.97 26.18
N ASP A 459 10.69 25.18 26.69
CA ASP A 459 11.99 25.64 27.15
C ASP A 459 12.96 25.78 25.96
N PRO A 460 13.47 27.00 25.67
CA PRO A 460 14.41 27.23 24.57
C PRO A 460 15.72 26.45 24.69
N GLU A 461 16.25 26.24 25.90
CA GLU A 461 17.51 25.52 26.10
C GLU A 461 17.35 24.03 25.79
N LEU A 462 16.23 23.44 26.24
CA LEU A 462 15.89 22.06 25.90
C LEU A 462 15.59 21.90 24.40
N ALA A 463 14.90 22.86 23.79
CA ALA A 463 14.65 22.87 22.35
C ALA A 463 15.97 22.84 21.57
N GLU A 464 16.91 23.72 21.91
CA GLU A 464 18.22 23.79 21.27
C GLU A 464 19.02 22.50 21.49
N ALA A 465 19.04 21.95 22.71
CA ALA A 465 19.75 20.71 23.00
C ALA A 465 19.24 19.51 22.18
N PHE A 466 17.93 19.42 21.94
CA PHE A 466 17.38 18.40 21.06
C PHE A 466 17.69 18.67 19.59
N PHE A 467 17.64 19.92 19.14
CA PHE A 467 18.01 20.28 17.77
C PHE A 467 19.48 19.92 17.49
N ASP A 468 20.39 20.25 18.40
CA ASP A 468 21.80 19.87 18.35
C ASP A 468 22.00 18.35 18.23
N ARG A 469 21.24 17.56 19.00
CA ARG A 469 21.28 16.10 18.90
C ARG A 469 20.81 15.63 17.52
N SER A 470 19.77 16.23 16.97
CA SER A 470 19.28 15.93 15.62
C SER A 470 20.35 16.19 14.55
N VAL A 471 21.04 17.33 14.64
CA VAL A 471 22.15 17.69 13.74
C VAL A 471 23.29 16.66 13.88
N ARG A 472 23.65 16.25 15.10
CA ARG A 472 24.71 15.24 15.31
C ARG A 472 24.38 13.87 14.70
N GLU A 473 23.11 13.43 14.74
CA GLU A 473 22.71 12.18 14.08
C GLU A 473 22.85 12.26 12.55
N THR A 474 22.49 13.40 11.96
CA THR A 474 22.56 13.61 10.51
C THR A 474 23.97 13.90 10.00
N ASP A 475 24.83 14.49 10.82
CA ASP A 475 26.27 14.61 10.56
C ASP A 475 26.95 13.24 10.40
N ILE A 476 26.55 12.25 11.21
CA ILE A 476 27.05 10.88 11.08
C ILE A 476 26.61 10.28 9.73
N LEU A 477 25.37 10.54 9.31
CA LEU A 477 24.85 10.08 8.03
C LEU A 477 25.64 10.66 6.86
N THR A 478 25.73 11.98 6.77
CA THR A 478 26.38 12.65 5.64
C THR A 478 27.87 12.35 5.52
N ARG A 479 28.55 11.99 6.63
CA ARG A 479 29.95 11.54 6.63
C ARG A 479 30.14 10.09 6.16
N HIS A 480 29.23 9.18 6.51
CA HIS A 480 29.36 7.76 6.16
C HIS A 480 28.66 7.38 4.85
N TYR A 481 27.68 8.20 4.44
CA TYR A 481 26.86 8.03 3.25
C TYR A 481 26.88 9.33 2.41
N PRO A 482 28.06 9.77 1.95
CA PRO A 482 28.18 11.03 1.22
C PRO A 482 27.47 11.02 -0.14
N ASP A 483 27.22 9.83 -0.69
CA ASP A 483 26.62 9.59 -2.00
C ASP A 483 25.15 9.16 -1.92
N GLU A 484 24.50 9.30 -0.76
CA GLU A 484 23.09 8.95 -0.58
C GLU A 484 22.21 10.22 -0.63
N PRO A 485 21.41 10.44 -1.68
CA PRO A 485 20.60 11.65 -1.85
C PRO A 485 19.65 11.91 -0.66
N GLU A 486 18.93 10.87 -0.23
CA GLU A 486 17.96 10.98 0.87
C GLU A 486 18.60 11.40 2.20
N ALA A 487 19.84 11.00 2.47
CA ALA A 487 20.54 11.44 3.67
C ALA A 487 20.76 12.96 3.68
N HIS A 488 21.08 13.56 2.52
CA HIS A 488 21.20 15.01 2.38
C HIS A 488 19.83 15.69 2.41
N THR A 489 18.81 15.12 1.77
CA THR A 489 17.44 15.65 1.81
C THR A 489 16.92 15.72 3.25
N GLU A 490 17.03 14.64 4.03
CA GLU A 490 16.57 14.62 5.42
C GLU A 490 17.35 15.61 6.30
N THR A 491 18.68 15.72 6.11
CA THR A 491 19.49 16.71 6.82
C THR A 491 19.07 18.14 6.46
N GLY A 492 18.78 18.40 5.18
CA GLY A 492 18.29 19.70 4.72
C GLY A 492 16.94 20.06 5.34
N LEU A 493 16.06 19.07 5.51
CA LEU A 493 14.75 19.27 6.16
C LEU A 493 14.89 19.75 7.60
N LEU A 494 15.87 19.25 8.36
CA LEU A 494 16.11 19.72 9.73
C LEU A 494 16.37 21.24 9.77
N TYR A 495 17.25 21.72 8.90
CA TYR A 495 17.56 23.15 8.82
C TYR A 495 16.38 23.95 8.28
N TYR A 496 15.69 23.44 7.26
CA TYR A 496 14.51 24.09 6.71
C TYR A 496 13.44 24.30 7.79
N THR A 497 13.09 23.25 8.52
CA THR A 497 12.02 23.31 9.52
C THR A 497 12.45 24.12 10.75
N ARG A 498 13.75 24.18 11.09
CA ARG A 498 14.27 25.13 12.09
C ARG A 498 14.05 26.59 11.66
N ALA A 499 14.31 26.92 10.39
CA ALA A 499 14.02 28.27 9.89
C ALA A 499 12.51 28.60 9.95
N ILE A 500 11.65 27.66 9.58
CA ILE A 500 10.19 27.81 9.71
C ILE A 500 9.80 28.07 11.17
N GLN A 501 10.38 27.33 12.13
CA GLN A 501 10.11 27.52 13.55
C GLN A 501 10.46 28.94 14.02
N LEU A 502 11.62 29.47 13.62
CA LEU A 502 12.04 30.83 13.97
C LEU A 502 11.06 31.87 13.40
N ILE A 503 10.67 31.73 12.14
CA ILE A 503 9.69 32.61 11.48
C ILE A 503 8.34 32.54 12.20
N ALA A 504 7.81 31.33 12.43
CA ALA A 504 6.50 31.11 13.04
C ALA A 504 6.44 31.62 14.49
N THR A 505 7.49 31.37 15.29
CA THR A 505 7.57 31.87 16.68
C THR A 505 7.66 33.40 16.74
N PHE A 506 8.38 34.02 15.80
CA PHE A 506 8.43 35.48 15.66
C PHE A 506 7.06 36.07 15.29
N ARG A 507 6.39 35.52 14.27
CA ARG A 507 5.04 35.94 13.85
C ARG A 507 4.02 35.87 14.98
N LYS A 508 4.15 34.87 15.86
CA LYS A 508 3.33 34.68 17.07
C LYS A 508 3.70 35.57 18.25
N LYS A 509 4.74 36.40 18.15
CA LYS A 509 5.29 37.22 19.24
C LYS A 509 5.73 36.37 20.45
N LYS A 510 6.19 35.14 20.18
CA LYS A 510 6.75 34.21 21.18
C LYS A 510 8.29 34.12 21.10
N SER A 511 8.90 34.61 20.02
CA SER A 511 10.35 34.58 19.85
C SER A 511 11.04 35.59 20.78
N PRO A 512 12.14 35.20 21.45
CA PRO A 512 12.99 36.13 22.18
C PRO A 512 13.92 36.95 21.25
N LEU A 513 14.01 36.58 19.97
CA LEU A 513 14.92 37.20 19.00
C LEU A 513 14.35 38.51 18.45
N SER A 514 15.24 39.44 18.13
CA SER A 514 14.89 40.63 17.35
C SER A 514 14.47 40.26 15.92
N ARG A 515 13.90 41.24 15.20
CA ARG A 515 13.51 41.06 13.80
C ARG A 515 14.75 40.75 12.94
N GLU A 516 15.82 41.51 13.12
CA GLU A 516 17.08 41.36 12.39
C GLU A 516 17.75 40.02 12.70
N GLU A 517 17.72 39.57 13.96
CA GLU A 517 18.23 38.26 14.36
C GLU A 517 17.41 37.14 13.74
N THR A 518 16.09 37.24 13.77
CA THR A 518 15.19 36.24 13.15
C THR A 518 15.48 36.09 11.66
N ILE A 519 15.66 37.19 10.93
CA ILE A 519 16.01 37.17 9.51
C ILE A 519 17.38 36.51 9.31
N ARG A 520 18.40 36.92 10.07
CA ARG A 520 19.76 36.40 9.95
C ARG A 520 19.84 34.89 10.19
N GLU A 521 19.26 34.43 11.30
CA GLU A 521 19.23 33.01 11.70
C GLU A 521 18.42 32.17 10.69
N SER A 522 17.22 32.63 10.30
CA SER A 522 16.37 31.92 9.33
C SER A 522 17.06 31.82 7.96
N MET A 523 17.69 32.89 7.49
CA MET A 523 18.49 32.89 6.26
C MET A 523 19.65 31.90 6.33
N ALA A 524 20.38 31.84 7.45
CA ALA A 524 21.50 30.91 7.61
C ALA A 524 21.02 29.44 7.50
N HIS A 525 19.94 29.10 8.18
CA HIS A 525 19.34 27.77 8.12
C HIS A 525 18.78 27.45 6.73
N LEU A 526 18.05 28.36 6.08
CA LEU A 526 17.53 28.14 4.72
C LEU A 526 18.64 27.95 3.69
N ASN A 527 19.75 28.69 3.79
CA ASN A 527 20.90 28.51 2.91
C ASN A 527 21.60 27.15 3.13
N ASN A 528 21.71 26.70 4.39
CA ASN A 528 22.23 25.38 4.70
C ASN A 528 21.32 24.27 4.15
N ALA A 529 20.00 24.41 4.31
CA ALA A 529 19.02 23.51 3.73
C ALA A 529 19.14 23.45 2.21
N LEU A 530 19.16 24.60 1.54
CA LEU A 530 19.28 24.71 0.09
C LEU A 530 20.57 24.07 -0.43
N ARG A 531 21.70 24.25 0.26
CA ARG A 531 22.97 23.59 -0.08
C ARG A 531 22.84 22.06 -0.06
N LEU A 532 22.16 21.51 0.95
CA LEU A 532 21.97 20.07 1.11
C LEU A 532 20.97 19.51 0.09
N PHE A 533 19.87 20.21 -0.18
CA PHE A 533 18.93 19.78 -1.22
C PHE A 533 19.54 19.81 -2.62
N ASN A 534 20.32 20.85 -2.94
CA ASN A 534 21.06 20.89 -4.21
C ASN A 534 22.08 19.75 -4.32
N LYS A 535 22.77 19.40 -3.22
CA LYS A 535 23.68 18.25 -3.20
C LYS A 535 22.92 16.94 -3.44
N SER A 536 21.76 16.77 -2.82
CA SER A 536 20.88 15.62 -3.05
C SER A 536 20.49 15.50 -4.53
N SER A 537 19.97 16.58 -5.12
CA SER A 537 19.57 16.63 -6.53
C SER A 537 20.73 16.32 -7.48
N ALA A 538 21.95 16.78 -7.17
CA ALA A 538 23.14 16.53 -7.99
C ALA A 538 23.66 15.08 -7.94
N ILE A 539 23.40 14.34 -6.86
CA ILE A 539 23.87 12.95 -6.68
C ILE A 539 22.87 11.96 -7.28
N ALA A 540 21.57 12.30 -7.29
CA ALA A 540 20.53 11.43 -7.78
C ALA A 540 20.73 11.06 -9.26
N SER A 541 20.54 9.77 -9.59
CA SER A 541 20.73 9.26 -10.96
C SER A 541 19.66 9.74 -11.94
N ILE A 542 18.52 10.17 -11.41
CA ILE A 542 17.43 10.85 -12.11
C ILE A 542 16.97 12.03 -11.26
N THR A 543 16.13 12.91 -11.81
CA THR A 543 15.61 14.07 -11.08
C THR A 543 14.89 13.64 -9.79
N ASP A 544 15.48 13.95 -8.63
CA ASP A 544 14.87 13.71 -7.33
C ASP A 544 13.79 14.77 -7.08
N MET A 545 12.54 14.40 -7.38
CA MET A 545 11.41 15.32 -7.28
C MET A 545 11.12 15.79 -5.84
N ARG A 546 11.55 15.03 -4.81
CA ARG A 546 11.44 15.45 -3.41
C ARG A 546 12.47 16.51 -3.08
N ALA A 547 13.73 16.32 -3.46
CA ALA A 547 14.77 17.34 -3.29
C ALA A 547 14.40 18.63 -4.04
N GLU A 548 13.95 18.51 -5.30
CA GLU A 548 13.48 19.64 -6.11
C GLU A 548 12.30 20.39 -5.49
N PHE A 549 11.38 19.66 -4.86
CA PHE A 549 10.30 20.29 -4.12
C PHE A 549 10.84 21.18 -2.99
N TRP A 550 11.77 20.68 -2.18
CA TRP A 550 12.32 21.44 -1.06
C TRP A 550 13.29 22.55 -1.46
N ILE A 551 14.02 22.40 -2.57
CA ILE A 551 14.80 23.49 -3.20
C ILE A 551 13.88 24.67 -3.48
N ARG A 552 12.71 24.43 -4.09
CA ARG A 552 11.72 25.47 -4.36
C ARG A 552 11.19 26.10 -3.08
N GLN A 553 10.77 25.30 -2.10
CA GLN A 553 10.22 25.84 -0.84
C GLN A 553 11.24 26.73 -0.11
N ALA A 554 12.48 26.27 0.02
CA ALA A 554 13.55 27.05 0.64
C ALA A 554 13.86 28.33 -0.17
N GLY A 555 13.90 28.23 -1.50
CA GLY A 555 14.11 29.36 -2.39
C GLY A 555 13.02 30.43 -2.24
N ILE A 556 11.75 30.03 -2.15
CA ILE A 556 10.62 30.95 -1.99
C ILE A 556 10.76 31.74 -0.69
N LEU A 557 11.03 31.06 0.44
CA LEU A 557 11.19 31.73 1.73
C LEU A 557 12.39 32.67 1.76
N ILE A 558 13.53 32.28 1.15
CA ILE A 558 14.69 33.16 0.98
C ILE A 558 14.29 34.42 0.20
N MET A 559 13.51 34.27 -0.87
CA MET A 559 13.07 35.41 -1.68
C MET A 559 12.06 36.29 -0.95
N MET A 560 11.15 35.71 -0.16
CA MET A 560 10.24 36.45 0.72
C MET A 560 11.02 37.24 1.77
N LEU A 561 12.01 36.65 2.44
CA LEU A 561 12.88 37.37 3.39
C LEU A 561 13.67 38.52 2.75
N LYS A 562 13.98 38.44 1.46
CA LYS A 562 14.73 39.49 0.74
C LYS A 562 13.87 40.61 0.17
N LYS A 563 12.64 40.30 -0.26
CA LYS A 563 11.79 41.21 -1.05
C LYS A 563 10.49 41.61 -0.36
N ASP A 564 10.02 40.83 0.61
CA ASP A 564 8.72 41.00 1.26
C ASP A 564 8.74 40.51 2.71
N GLU A 565 9.78 40.92 3.46
CA GLU A 565 9.95 40.50 4.86
C GLU A 565 8.79 40.94 5.75
N ASP A 566 8.14 42.07 5.45
CA ASP A 566 6.97 42.54 6.19
C ASP A 566 5.81 41.55 6.09
N THR A 567 5.53 41.03 4.91
CA THR A 567 4.48 40.00 4.75
C THR A 567 4.86 38.74 5.52
N LEU A 568 6.12 38.29 5.39
CA LEU A 568 6.57 37.05 6.02
C LEU A 568 6.65 37.13 7.55
N LEU A 569 6.99 38.28 8.14
CA LEU A 569 7.19 38.43 9.59
C LEU A 569 6.02 39.09 10.33
N SER A 570 4.98 39.52 9.61
CA SER A 570 3.74 40.02 10.23
C SER A 570 2.84 38.89 10.75
N SER A 571 1.89 39.21 11.63
CA SER A 571 0.86 38.24 12.06
C SER A 571 -0.30 38.07 11.05
N ARG A 572 -0.18 38.62 9.84
CA ARG A 572 -1.24 38.58 8.81
C ARG A 572 -1.12 37.31 7.97
N THR A 573 -2.22 36.92 7.32
CA THR A 573 -2.22 35.84 6.33
C THR A 573 -1.18 36.10 5.24
N LEU A 574 -0.40 35.08 4.89
CA LEU A 574 0.64 35.19 3.88
C LEU A 574 0.03 35.35 2.49
N THR A 575 0.53 36.35 1.77
CA THR A 575 0.11 36.70 0.40
C THR A 575 1.29 36.62 -0.55
N ASP A 576 1.03 36.45 -1.84
CA ASP A 576 2.04 36.42 -2.90
C ASP A 576 1.90 37.64 -3.82
N GLN A 577 1.79 38.84 -3.23
CA GLN A 577 1.51 40.08 -4.00
C GLN A 577 2.59 40.39 -5.04
N GLN A 578 3.83 39.96 -4.78
CA GLN A 578 4.99 40.14 -5.64
C GLN A 578 5.26 38.94 -6.57
N ASP A 579 4.35 37.96 -6.67
CA ASP A 579 4.53 36.72 -7.46
C ASP A 579 5.83 35.95 -7.13
N ILE A 580 6.35 36.07 -5.90
CA ILE A 580 7.57 35.40 -5.46
C ILE A 580 7.43 33.89 -5.56
N VAL A 581 6.28 33.34 -5.17
CA VAL A 581 6.02 31.89 -5.23
C VAL A 581 6.03 31.42 -6.69
N PHE A 582 5.37 32.16 -7.57
CA PHE A 582 5.28 31.85 -8.99
C PHE A 582 6.63 31.95 -9.70
N ASP A 583 7.32 33.08 -9.56
CA ASP A 583 8.58 33.35 -10.26
C ASP A 583 9.68 32.36 -9.86
N THR A 584 9.78 32.06 -8.56
CA THR A 584 10.76 31.11 -8.04
C THR A 584 10.47 29.69 -8.54
N SER A 585 9.19 29.30 -8.56
CA SER A 585 8.79 27.97 -9.06
C SER A 585 9.02 27.84 -10.57
N ARG A 586 8.66 28.88 -11.34
CA ARG A 586 8.90 28.96 -12.79
C ARG A 586 10.37 28.85 -13.12
N GLN A 587 11.25 29.51 -12.37
CA GLN A 587 12.70 29.39 -12.56
C GLN A 587 13.17 27.96 -12.34
N SER A 588 12.71 27.27 -11.29
CA SER A 588 13.03 25.86 -11.05
C SER A 588 12.58 24.96 -12.22
N PHE A 589 11.37 25.16 -12.74
CA PHE A 589 10.91 24.39 -13.91
C PHE A 589 11.70 24.66 -15.18
N LYS A 590 12.20 25.89 -15.37
CA LYS A 590 13.11 26.21 -16.48
C LYS A 590 14.44 25.48 -16.33
N ILE A 591 14.99 25.40 -15.11
CA ILE A 591 16.21 24.62 -14.80
C ILE A 591 16.00 23.13 -15.10
N LEU A 592 14.83 22.59 -14.77
CA LEU A 592 14.46 21.20 -15.08
C LEU A 592 14.17 20.95 -16.57
N GLY A 593 14.11 22.01 -17.39
CA GLY A 593 13.77 21.93 -18.81
C GLY A 593 12.30 21.60 -19.08
N TRP A 594 11.43 21.74 -18.08
CA TRP A 594 9.98 21.52 -18.18
C TRP A 594 9.27 22.70 -18.82
N ILE A 595 9.80 23.90 -18.65
CA ILE A 595 9.39 25.11 -19.36
C ILE A 595 10.57 25.56 -20.19
N ARG A 596 10.45 25.54 -21.52
CA ARG A 596 11.55 25.87 -22.46
C ARG A 596 11.40 27.26 -23.05
N ASP A 597 10.17 27.67 -23.31
CA ASP A 597 9.78 28.97 -23.83
C ASP A 597 8.35 29.31 -23.34
N GLU A 598 7.77 30.39 -23.86
CA GLU A 598 6.42 30.85 -23.51
C GLU A 598 5.37 30.47 -24.57
N SER A 599 5.63 29.44 -25.38
CA SER A 599 4.66 28.93 -26.36
C SER A 599 3.56 28.10 -25.68
N GLU A 600 2.39 28.04 -26.33
CA GLU A 600 1.28 27.19 -25.87
C GLU A 600 1.68 25.71 -25.78
N ASP A 601 2.51 25.24 -26.72
CA ASP A 601 3.02 23.86 -26.72
C ASP A 601 3.92 23.58 -25.50
N ALA A 602 4.77 24.53 -25.11
CA ALA A 602 5.58 24.40 -23.90
C ALA A 602 4.71 24.34 -22.64
N TYR A 603 3.63 25.12 -22.58
CA TYR A 603 2.68 25.07 -21.46
C TYR A 603 1.89 23.76 -21.41
N ARG A 604 1.45 23.22 -22.57
CA ARG A 604 0.80 21.91 -22.65
C ARG A 604 1.75 20.80 -22.20
N PHE A 605 2.99 20.80 -22.67
CA PHE A 605 4.01 19.84 -22.23
C PHE A 605 4.24 19.92 -20.72
N PHE A 606 4.31 21.13 -20.16
CA PHE A 606 4.45 21.34 -18.72
C PHE A 606 3.26 20.75 -17.94
N GLN A 607 2.03 21.01 -18.38
CA GLN A 607 0.82 20.45 -17.78
C GLN A 607 0.81 18.91 -17.85
N ASP A 608 1.14 18.33 -19.00
CA ASP A 608 1.24 16.87 -19.16
C ASP A 608 2.32 16.27 -18.25
N ARG A 609 3.46 16.95 -18.10
CA ARG A 609 4.51 16.52 -17.17
C ARG A 609 4.05 16.56 -15.73
N LEU A 610 3.37 17.63 -15.32
CA LEU A 610 2.83 17.75 -13.98
C LEU A 610 1.77 16.66 -13.72
N ASN A 611 0.84 16.44 -14.64
CA ASN A 611 -0.20 15.41 -14.52
C ASN A 611 0.39 14.00 -14.44
N ASN A 612 1.38 13.69 -15.28
CA ASN A 612 2.08 12.40 -15.22
C ASN A 612 2.81 12.22 -13.89
N GLN A 613 3.50 13.26 -13.41
CA GLN A 613 4.15 13.23 -12.10
C GLN A 613 3.14 12.99 -10.97
N MET A 614 1.97 13.64 -11.01
CA MET A 614 0.89 13.42 -10.04
C MET A 614 0.42 11.97 -10.05
N LYS A 615 0.23 11.40 -11.25
CA LYS A 615 -0.16 10.01 -11.42
C LYS A 615 0.91 9.05 -10.90
N GLU A 616 2.18 9.32 -11.21
CA GLU A 616 3.32 8.54 -10.69
C GLU A 616 3.36 8.57 -9.17
N TYR A 617 3.20 9.73 -8.51
CA TYR A 617 3.15 9.80 -7.04
C TYR A 617 1.91 9.15 -6.43
N ALA A 618 0.77 9.15 -7.13
CA ALA A 618 -0.45 8.46 -6.71
C ALA A 618 -0.34 6.94 -6.87
N GLU A 619 0.43 6.47 -7.84
CA GLU A 619 0.71 5.05 -8.11
C GLU A 619 1.93 4.52 -7.34
N ASP A 620 2.84 5.40 -6.95
CA ASP A 620 3.90 5.09 -6.01
C ASP A 620 3.24 4.68 -4.70
N VAL A 621 3.70 3.54 -4.16
CA VAL A 621 3.27 2.99 -2.87
C VAL A 621 3.77 3.92 -1.77
N SER A 622 3.23 5.13 -1.72
CA SER A 622 3.47 6.11 -0.68
C SER A 622 2.85 5.56 0.59
N VAL A 623 3.58 5.67 1.71
CA VAL A 623 3.04 5.27 3.01
C VAL A 623 1.67 5.92 3.24
N THR A 624 0.69 5.15 3.73
CA THR A 624 -0.69 5.63 3.88
C THR A 624 -0.81 6.87 4.76
N ASN A 625 0.12 7.08 5.69
CA ASN A 625 0.12 8.26 6.54
C ASN A 625 0.79 9.49 5.93
N TYR A 626 1.38 9.41 4.72
CA TYR A 626 1.91 10.57 3.98
C TYR A 626 1.04 10.96 2.79
N SER A 627 0.33 10.00 2.18
CA SER A 627 -0.55 10.23 1.03
C SER A 627 -1.51 11.43 1.19
N PRO A 628 -2.15 11.68 2.35
CA PRO A 628 -2.97 12.88 2.53
C PRO A 628 -2.18 14.18 2.39
N SER A 629 -0.96 14.24 2.93
CA SER A 629 -0.14 15.43 2.83
C SER A 629 0.35 15.68 1.40
N LEU A 630 0.65 14.63 0.63
CA LEU A 630 1.01 14.78 -0.79
C LEU A 630 -0.11 15.47 -1.59
N LYS A 631 -1.37 15.11 -1.33
CA LYS A 631 -2.53 15.78 -1.95
C LYS A 631 -2.60 17.26 -1.58
N CYS A 632 -2.39 17.60 -0.31
CA CYS A 632 -2.34 19.00 0.14
C CYS A 632 -1.17 19.78 -0.47
N ILE A 633 0.01 19.18 -0.57
CA ILE A 633 1.20 19.78 -1.21
C ILE A 633 0.89 20.10 -2.68
N LEU A 634 0.31 19.14 -3.37
CA LEU A 634 -0.04 19.26 -4.78
C LEU A 634 -1.10 20.33 -5.04
N ALA A 635 -2.12 20.40 -4.17
CA ALA A 635 -3.11 21.47 -4.19
C ALA A 635 -2.47 22.86 -4.01
N GLY A 636 -1.55 22.99 -3.04
CA GLY A 636 -0.73 24.19 -2.83
C GLY A 636 0.08 24.58 -4.06
N TYR A 637 0.66 23.58 -4.72
CA TYR A 637 1.48 23.76 -5.91
C TYR A 637 0.68 24.27 -7.10
N MET A 638 -0.46 23.66 -7.40
CA MET A 638 -1.32 24.06 -8.50
C MET A 638 -1.82 25.51 -8.35
N TRP A 639 -2.04 25.98 -7.12
CA TRP A 639 -2.58 27.32 -6.89
C TRP A 639 -1.63 28.45 -7.27
N ASN A 640 -0.42 28.50 -6.69
CA ASN A 640 0.48 29.64 -6.90
C ASN A 640 1.50 29.44 -8.04
N THR A 641 1.74 28.21 -8.51
CA THR A 641 2.82 27.95 -9.48
C THR A 641 2.37 27.87 -10.94
N LEU A 642 1.08 27.65 -11.20
CA LEU A 642 0.55 27.63 -12.56
C LEU A 642 0.46 29.06 -13.14
N PRO A 643 0.80 29.24 -14.43
CA PRO A 643 0.68 30.55 -15.10
C PRO A 643 -0.77 31.01 -15.17
N GLU A 644 -1.68 30.06 -15.42
CA GLU A 644 -3.12 30.27 -15.50
C GLU A 644 -3.83 29.24 -14.63
N VAL A 645 -4.79 29.70 -13.83
CA VAL A 645 -5.64 28.85 -13.01
C VAL A 645 -7.06 29.05 -13.49
N THR A 646 -7.69 27.98 -13.95
CA THR A 646 -9.10 27.98 -14.35
C THR A 646 -9.99 27.58 -13.17
N VAL A 647 -11.31 27.77 -13.30
CA VAL A 647 -12.29 27.25 -12.35
C VAL A 647 -12.20 25.73 -12.23
N GLY A 648 -11.95 25.02 -13.34
CA GLY A 648 -11.67 23.59 -13.33
C GLY A 648 -10.46 23.24 -12.45
N THR A 649 -9.34 23.95 -12.61
CA THR A 649 -8.16 23.79 -11.74
C THR A 649 -8.50 24.05 -10.27
N ALA A 650 -9.25 25.11 -9.98
CA ALA A 650 -9.67 25.43 -8.60
C ALA A 650 -10.55 24.33 -7.99
N LYS A 651 -11.46 23.73 -8.76
CA LYS A 651 -12.28 22.58 -8.34
C LYS A 651 -11.42 21.34 -8.07
N VAL A 652 -10.39 21.08 -8.89
CA VAL A 652 -9.43 19.99 -8.65
C VAL A 652 -8.65 20.23 -7.35
N ILE A 653 -8.20 21.46 -7.09
CA ILE A 653 -7.51 21.83 -5.84
C ILE A 653 -8.39 21.56 -4.62
N LEU A 654 -9.66 21.99 -4.66
CA LEU A 654 -10.63 21.70 -3.59
C LEU A 654 -10.87 20.20 -3.42
N PHE A 655 -11.03 19.47 -4.53
CA PHE A 655 -11.19 18.02 -4.54
C PHE A 655 -10.01 17.32 -3.84
N LEU A 656 -8.77 17.71 -4.11
CA LEU A 656 -7.58 17.13 -3.47
C LEU A 656 -7.59 17.31 -1.95
N TYR A 657 -8.03 18.47 -1.44
CA TYR A 657 -8.17 18.69 0.01
C TYR A 657 -9.29 17.82 0.63
N HIS A 658 -10.43 17.70 -0.06
CA HIS A 658 -11.52 16.81 0.40
C HIS A 658 -11.11 15.34 0.40
N GLU A 659 -10.41 14.89 -0.65
CA GLU A 659 -9.89 13.53 -0.73
C GLU A 659 -8.81 13.27 0.33
N ALA A 660 -7.98 14.27 0.65
CA ALA A 660 -7.03 14.18 1.76
C ALA A 660 -7.76 13.94 3.10
N ILE A 661 -8.84 14.69 3.38
CA ILE A 661 -9.67 14.49 4.58
C ILE A 661 -10.24 13.06 4.63
N GLN A 662 -10.83 12.58 3.54
CA GLN A 662 -11.40 11.23 3.47
C GLN A 662 -10.33 10.14 3.73
N ASN A 663 -9.12 10.33 3.22
CA ASN A 663 -8.01 9.40 3.47
C ASN A 663 -7.57 9.41 4.93
N VAL A 664 -7.55 10.57 5.59
CA VAL A 664 -7.24 10.68 7.01
C VAL A 664 -8.32 10.05 7.89
N GLU A 665 -9.60 10.21 7.54
CA GLU A 665 -10.70 9.55 8.24
C GLU A 665 -10.57 8.02 8.18
N ARG A 666 -10.10 7.47 7.05
CA ARG A 666 -9.79 6.03 6.94
C ARG A 666 -8.58 5.63 7.78
N LEU A 667 -7.53 6.45 7.83
CA LEU A 667 -6.32 6.19 8.61
C LEU A 667 -6.57 6.26 10.14
N ALA A 668 -7.48 7.14 10.55
CA ALA A 668 -7.84 7.39 11.95
C ALA A 668 -8.20 6.11 12.72
N ARG A 669 -8.75 5.10 12.05
CA ARG A 669 -9.11 3.79 12.65
C ARG A 669 -7.91 3.03 13.24
N PHE A 670 -6.70 3.31 12.77
CA PHE A 670 -5.47 2.68 13.22
C PHE A 670 -4.74 3.49 14.31
N ASN A 671 -5.29 4.65 14.71
CA ASN A 671 -4.65 5.60 15.62
C ASN A 671 -3.23 5.96 15.15
N ILE A 672 -3.07 6.24 13.84
CA ILE A 672 -1.80 6.64 13.22
C ILE A 672 -1.91 8.12 12.83
N GLY A 673 -0.89 8.90 13.17
CA GLY A 673 -0.77 10.29 12.75
C GLY A 673 -0.29 10.44 11.31
N VAL A 674 -0.67 11.55 10.69
CA VAL A 674 -0.37 11.91 9.30
C VAL A 674 0.96 12.65 9.26
N TYR A 675 1.94 12.17 8.50
CA TYR A 675 3.13 12.96 8.19
C TYR A 675 2.71 14.14 7.32
N SER A 676 2.62 15.32 7.94
CA SER A 676 2.38 16.56 7.22
C SER A 676 3.72 17.07 6.71
N ALA A 677 3.72 17.55 5.48
CA ALA A 677 4.65 18.54 4.95
C ALA A 677 3.88 19.81 4.52
N SER A 678 2.54 19.79 4.59
CA SER A 678 1.68 20.94 4.36
C SER A 678 1.83 21.97 5.48
N GLY A 679 1.82 23.27 5.13
CA GLY A 679 2.14 24.34 6.07
C GLY A 679 3.61 24.37 6.50
N CYS A 680 4.49 23.62 5.81
CA CYS A 680 5.95 23.57 6.02
C CYS A 680 6.43 22.90 7.32
N TYR A 681 5.54 22.29 8.08
CA TYR A 681 5.89 21.45 9.23
C TYR A 681 6.12 20.04 8.74
N THR A 682 7.37 19.57 8.68
CA THR A 682 7.73 18.17 8.35
C THR A 682 7.49 17.24 9.55
N LEU A 683 6.26 17.23 10.05
CA LEU A 683 5.88 16.65 11.33
C LEU A 683 4.60 15.78 11.26
N ILE A 684 4.50 14.76 12.12
CA ILE A 684 3.33 13.88 12.29
C ILE A 684 2.17 14.62 12.99
N GLN A 685 1.11 14.97 12.29
CA GLN A 685 -0.12 15.53 12.86
C GLN A 685 -1.07 14.45 13.35
N SER A 686 -1.83 14.70 14.43
CA SER A 686 -2.97 13.83 14.76
C SER A 686 -4.00 13.89 13.62
N PRO A 687 -4.78 12.81 13.37
CA PRO A 687 -5.79 12.82 12.31
C PRO A 687 -6.76 14.01 12.42
N ALA A 688 -7.25 14.31 13.62
CA ALA A 688 -8.16 15.43 13.87
C ALA A 688 -7.49 16.78 13.57
N HIS A 689 -6.24 16.96 14.00
CA HIS A 689 -5.48 18.17 13.72
C HIS A 689 -5.27 18.39 12.22
N PHE A 690 -4.88 17.35 11.48
CA PHE A 690 -4.71 17.43 10.03
C PHE A 690 -6.00 17.82 9.32
N ILE A 691 -7.14 17.20 9.69
CA ILE A 691 -8.45 17.54 9.09
C ILE A 691 -8.82 18.99 9.36
N ARG A 692 -8.59 19.51 10.57
CA ARG A 692 -8.84 20.92 10.88
C ARG A 692 -8.00 21.84 9.98
N ASN A 693 -6.73 21.51 9.74
CA ASN A 693 -5.85 22.28 8.87
C ASN A 693 -6.28 22.21 7.40
N ALA A 694 -6.64 21.03 6.88
CA ALA A 694 -7.18 20.88 5.54
C ALA A 694 -8.47 21.70 5.34
N ARG A 695 -9.36 21.75 6.34
CA ARG A 695 -10.56 22.59 6.31
C ARG A 695 -10.24 24.10 6.31
N LYS A 696 -9.17 24.54 6.98
CA LYS A 696 -8.72 25.94 6.89
C LYS A 696 -8.33 26.31 5.45
N TYR A 697 -7.61 25.42 4.74
CA TYR A 697 -7.26 25.65 3.33
C TYR A 697 -8.50 25.73 2.44
N ILE A 698 -9.47 24.82 2.61
CA ILE A 698 -10.75 24.85 1.87
C ILE A 698 -11.46 26.19 2.11
N ASN A 699 -11.64 26.58 3.37
CA ASN A 699 -12.33 27.82 3.73
C ASN A 699 -11.64 29.06 3.14
N LEU A 700 -10.30 29.09 3.13
CA LEU A 700 -9.53 30.18 2.51
C LEU A 700 -9.83 30.28 1.01
N LEU A 701 -9.79 29.15 0.29
CA LEU A 701 -10.03 29.11 -1.16
C LEU A 701 -11.48 29.48 -1.51
N GLU A 702 -12.46 28.93 -0.81
CA GLU A 702 -13.88 29.26 -1.01
C GLU A 702 -14.15 30.75 -0.78
N THR A 703 -13.50 31.35 0.24
CA THR A 703 -13.60 32.78 0.54
C THR A 703 -13.00 33.66 -0.56
N VAL A 704 -11.91 33.22 -1.19
CA VAL A 704 -11.24 33.95 -2.27
C VAL A 704 -12.03 33.83 -3.58
N LEU A 705 -12.49 32.62 -3.92
CA LEU A 705 -13.15 32.33 -5.19
C LEU A 705 -14.60 32.86 -5.21
N LYS A 706 -15.33 32.75 -4.10
CA LYS A 706 -16.75 33.16 -3.99
C LYS A 706 -17.57 32.66 -5.19
N LYS A 707 -18.16 33.58 -5.96
CA LYS A 707 -19.01 33.32 -7.13
C LYS A 707 -18.24 32.75 -8.33
N ASP A 708 -16.90 32.72 -8.32
CA ASP A 708 -16.14 32.15 -9.43
C ASP A 708 -16.37 30.64 -9.58
N LEU A 709 -16.64 29.92 -8.48
CA LEU A 709 -16.90 28.48 -8.52
C LEU A 709 -18.18 28.11 -9.28
N GLU A 710 -19.11 29.07 -9.45
CA GLU A 710 -20.37 28.90 -10.21
C GLU A 710 -20.17 29.05 -11.73
N LYS A 711 -18.98 29.47 -12.17
CA LYS A 711 -18.67 29.69 -13.59
C LYS A 711 -18.25 28.39 -14.29
N PRO A 712 -18.23 28.37 -15.64
CA PRO A 712 -17.72 27.25 -16.43
C PRO A 712 -16.26 26.91 -16.10
N ASP A 713 -15.87 25.65 -16.28
CA ASP A 713 -14.56 25.13 -15.87
C ASP A 713 -13.37 25.75 -16.62
N ASP A 714 -13.58 26.24 -17.83
CA ASP A 714 -12.58 26.94 -18.65
C ASP A 714 -12.39 28.42 -18.26
N HIS A 715 -13.24 28.95 -17.38
CA HIS A 715 -13.12 30.34 -16.93
C HIS A 715 -11.82 30.57 -16.15
N LEU A 716 -11.05 31.59 -16.53
CA LEU A 716 -9.81 31.99 -15.86
C LEU A 716 -10.08 32.75 -14.55
N ILE A 717 -9.41 32.35 -13.48
CA ILE A 717 -9.41 33.05 -12.20
C ILE A 717 -8.47 34.26 -12.27
N ASP A 718 -8.94 35.43 -11.80
CA ASP A 718 -8.13 36.64 -11.74
C ASP A 718 -6.86 36.40 -10.91
N ARG A 719 -5.68 36.68 -11.50
CA ARG A 719 -4.38 36.55 -10.85
C ARG A 719 -4.31 37.31 -9.53
N LYS A 720 -5.00 38.44 -9.37
CA LYS A 720 -5.08 39.18 -8.09
C LYS A 720 -5.68 38.33 -6.97
N LYS A 721 -6.64 37.47 -7.27
CA LYS A 721 -7.23 36.53 -6.30
C LYS A 721 -6.23 35.44 -5.94
N ILE A 722 -5.51 34.91 -6.93
CA ILE A 722 -4.46 33.89 -6.70
C ILE A 722 -3.37 34.44 -5.76
N ARG A 723 -2.90 35.66 -6.02
CA ARG A 723 -1.89 36.37 -5.21
C ARG A 723 -2.36 36.72 -3.80
N SER A 724 -3.66 36.72 -3.54
CA SER A 724 -4.20 37.05 -2.21
C SER A 724 -3.90 36.00 -1.14
N VAL A 725 -3.46 34.81 -1.54
CA VAL A 725 -3.06 33.72 -0.63
C VAL A 725 -1.83 33.01 -1.17
N ALA A 726 -0.76 32.98 -0.39
CA ALA A 726 0.40 32.11 -0.63
C ALA A 726 0.10 30.72 -0.04
N LEU A 727 -0.65 29.91 -0.80
CA LEU A 727 -1.28 28.68 -0.32
C LEU A 727 -0.30 27.67 0.31
N PRO A 728 0.91 27.41 -0.25
CA PRO A 728 1.88 26.50 0.38
C PRO A 728 2.29 26.88 1.82
N PHE A 729 2.19 28.17 2.16
CA PHE A 729 2.61 28.73 3.44
C PHE A 729 1.44 29.26 4.27
N ALA A 730 0.19 29.12 3.83
CA ALA A 730 -0.94 29.80 4.47
C ALA A 730 -1.15 29.42 5.95
N LEU A 731 -0.70 28.22 6.34
CA LEU A 731 -0.74 27.72 7.72
C LEU A 731 0.65 27.67 8.37
N LEU A 732 1.59 28.53 7.95
CA LEU A 732 2.94 28.60 8.53
C LEU A 732 2.91 28.89 10.03
N ASP A 733 1.82 29.43 10.59
CA ASP A 733 1.68 29.69 12.02
C ASP A 733 0.96 28.58 12.80
N ASP A 734 0.53 27.48 12.18
CA ASP A 734 -0.20 26.45 12.93
C ASP A 734 0.73 25.63 13.84
N GLU A 735 0.33 25.45 15.10
CA GLU A 735 1.09 24.67 16.10
C GLU A 735 0.74 23.18 15.98
N VAL A 736 1.74 22.31 15.85
CA VAL A 736 1.52 20.86 15.87
C VAL A 736 1.36 20.41 17.32
N GLU A 737 0.28 19.66 17.61
CA GLU A 737 0.06 19.05 18.93
C GLU A 737 1.21 18.11 19.34
N SER A 738 1.56 18.09 20.62
CA SER A 738 2.65 17.27 21.18
C SER A 738 2.20 15.94 21.80
N GLY A 739 0.89 15.71 21.94
CA GLY A 739 0.34 14.53 22.61
C GLY A 739 0.52 13.23 21.81
N ILE A 740 0.63 12.12 22.54
CA ILE A 740 0.65 10.75 22.01
C ILE A 740 -0.70 10.43 21.37
N ILE A 741 -0.69 9.68 20.26
CA ILE A 741 -1.90 9.26 19.55
C ILE A 741 -2.26 7.83 19.97
N LEU A 742 -3.02 7.74 21.06
CA LEU A 742 -3.57 6.45 21.53
C LEU A 742 -4.95 6.16 20.93
N LYS A 743 -5.81 7.18 20.88
CA LYS A 743 -7.16 7.13 20.33
C LYS A 743 -7.40 8.32 19.41
N SER A 744 -7.92 8.07 18.21
CA SER A 744 -8.38 9.15 17.34
C SER A 744 -9.60 9.86 17.93
N GLU A 745 -9.60 11.18 17.90
CA GLU A 745 -10.75 12.04 18.25
C GLU A 745 -11.86 12.02 17.18
N ILE A 746 -11.66 11.27 16.09
CA ILE A 746 -12.61 11.13 14.98
C ILE A 746 -13.48 9.90 15.24
N ASP A 747 -14.80 10.10 15.33
CA ASP A 747 -15.76 9.03 15.47
C ASP A 747 -15.90 8.26 14.14
N THR A 748 -15.27 7.09 14.04
CA THR A 748 -15.27 6.29 12.81
C THR A 748 -16.44 5.32 12.85
N ALA A 749 -17.60 5.73 12.30
CA ALA A 749 -18.83 4.93 12.30
C ALA A 749 -18.81 3.70 11.37
N MET A 750 -17.68 3.36 10.75
CA MET A 750 -17.59 2.17 9.88
C MET A 750 -17.10 0.94 10.65
N PRO A 751 -17.78 -0.22 10.54
CA PRO A 751 -17.32 -1.46 11.15
C PRO A 751 -15.94 -1.85 10.61
N ARG A 752 -15.06 -2.36 11.48
CA ARG A 752 -13.80 -3.01 11.10
C ARG A 752 -14.14 -4.13 10.10
N GLN A 753 -13.86 -3.94 8.81
CA GLN A 753 -13.88 -5.06 7.87
C GLN A 753 -12.64 -5.94 8.15
N PRO A 754 -12.82 -7.27 8.24
CA PRO A 754 -11.76 -8.21 8.60
C PRO A 754 -10.61 -8.25 7.59
#